data_AF-A0A8H3WY75-F1
#
_entry.id   AF-A0A8H3WY75-F1
#
_cell.length_a   1.000
_cell.length_b   1.000
_cell.length_c   1.000
_cell.angle_alpha   90.00
_cell.angle_beta   90.00
_cell.angle_gamma   90.00
#
_symmetry.space_group_name_H-M   'P 1'
#
loop_
_entity.id
_entity.type
_entity.pdbx_description
1 polymer ?
#
loop_
_entity_poly.entity_id
_entity_poly.type
_entity_poly.pdbx_seq_one_letter_code
_entity_poly.pdbx_strand_id
1 'polypeptide(L)'
;MSRLIYFKKLIIPAVIILVVFMYISLWSLKSQESLLNSTKNFPNKNLNQKFLGFDHIYVINISSLPGTYEKLKSVENKLSLEFEICPAVSQFDNEALNEFNQNSLQPSQKANYISHYKVYQLIAQHKFESTLVLEDDIDFELNISSIMTDIHQTLPADWEILYLGHCSDWERNSNEYLSDYNDGLSNFKLFKSKRPYCTHAYAVSYAGALKLLRKLNTITPLPIDLELVNMIKTNEISSYTIIPPVISRLRFEKSTDLYPGKNTLNLFSLKNSTLHSLGFNYILNNTLGFSHIYLITLKNRVDRRKKIEFLAKKLNLNIEIFPAITGEDKDALNELERVDDLGLIPTQIACYVSHYKVYQSIINHGYESALILEDDVDFELNIESVITNAFKVLPSNWDLFYLGYCGYQEQNGHFVDGQNNSAAYKLYRSTYPYCTHGYAVSRAGAHKLVKMLTPISTTLDDRLAQLNSFGDINSYSIVPLAMIQWRSPSNPSSVYPGGATWFYYYLKNSALEFYGLIKESNNTLGFDHIYVIRHPDQSRKKQLSRITDTMYLVFDYVDISQDENEISNKFKFKQSKLEESQKNSYLTHYNIYRSIVDNGFGSALILEDNSDLELRTSSIMFDIHRILPIDWEILFLDHCDNTKSKSNETLSSYKIFKTEKPHCLFAYAVSYSGAVKLLEKLDKPTKFTIDIELANLIQSKKLISYTLSPPIIVPWNPDENVSDINSLKNSTIKFANSMYRVAG
;
A
#
# COMPACT_ATOMS: atom_id res chain seq x y z
N MET A 1 -9.07 91.84 33.54
CA MET A 1 -9.02 90.44 34.03
C MET A 1 -9.77 89.42 33.15
N SER A 2 -10.74 89.80 32.30
CA SER A 2 -11.53 88.85 31.51
C SER A 2 -10.88 88.32 30.21
N ARG A 3 -9.91 89.04 29.61
CA ARG A 3 -9.21 88.58 28.39
C ARG A 3 -8.13 87.52 28.65
N LEU A 4 -7.53 87.47 29.85
CA LEU A 4 -6.50 86.48 30.20
C LEU A 4 -7.08 85.07 30.45
N ILE A 5 -8.34 84.98 30.89
CA ILE A 5 -9.01 83.71 31.20
C ILE A 5 -9.48 83.02 29.91
N TYR A 6 -9.88 83.80 28.90
CA TYR A 6 -10.29 83.26 27.59
C TYR A 6 -9.08 82.75 26.79
N PHE A 7 -7.94 83.47 26.86
CA PHE A 7 -6.69 83.03 26.23
C PHE A 7 -6.14 81.72 26.85
N LYS A 8 -6.26 81.53 28.18
CA LYS A 8 -5.87 80.27 28.81
C LYS A 8 -6.78 79.08 28.47
N LYS A 9 -8.07 79.30 28.18
CA LYS A 9 -9.02 78.22 27.82
C LYS A 9 -8.84 77.69 26.39
N LEU A 10 -8.27 78.46 25.47
CA LEU A 10 -8.01 78.04 24.09
C LEU A 10 -6.58 77.52 23.86
N ILE A 11 -5.59 78.06 24.57
CA ILE A 11 -4.19 77.66 24.38
C ILE A 11 -3.92 76.26 24.95
N ILE A 12 -4.49 75.91 26.10
CA ILE A 12 -4.23 74.61 26.73
C ILE A 12 -4.69 73.43 25.83
N PRO A 13 -5.92 73.40 25.29
CA PRO A 13 -6.31 72.32 24.38
C PRO A 13 -5.54 72.36 23.05
N ALA A 14 -5.19 73.54 22.52
CA ALA A 14 -4.39 73.65 21.29
C ALA A 14 -2.96 73.11 21.48
N VAL A 15 -2.33 73.37 22.64
CA VAL A 15 -1.02 72.85 22.99
C VAL A 15 -1.08 71.33 23.22
N ILE A 16 -2.14 70.83 23.85
CA ILE A 16 -2.34 69.38 24.01
C ILE A 16 -2.51 68.69 22.65
N ILE A 17 -3.28 69.27 21.73
CA ILE A 17 -3.45 68.74 20.37
C ILE A 17 -2.12 68.75 19.60
N LEU A 18 -1.32 69.82 19.72
CA LEU A 18 0.01 69.91 19.11
C LEU A 18 1.01 68.91 19.72
N VAL A 19 0.98 68.70 21.04
CA VAL A 19 1.82 67.71 21.71
C VAL A 19 1.40 66.29 21.32
N VAL A 20 0.10 66.00 21.22
CA VAL A 20 -0.41 64.71 20.75
C VAL A 20 -0.06 64.49 19.28
N PHE A 21 -0.19 65.51 18.42
CA PHE A 21 0.23 65.40 17.02
C PHE A 21 1.74 65.20 16.90
N MET A 22 2.56 65.92 17.66
CA MET A 22 4.01 65.69 17.70
C MET A 22 4.34 64.30 18.23
N TYR A 23 3.62 63.79 19.23
CA TYR A 23 3.84 62.44 19.77
C TYR A 23 3.44 61.36 18.76
N ILE A 24 2.33 61.53 18.05
CA ILE A 24 1.90 60.63 16.96
C ILE A 24 2.89 60.70 15.79
N SER A 25 3.39 61.89 15.46
CA SER A 25 4.39 62.08 14.39
C SER A 25 5.73 61.46 14.76
N LEU A 26 6.19 61.65 16.00
CA LEU A 26 7.41 61.03 16.53
C LEU A 26 7.25 59.51 16.68
N TRP A 27 6.07 59.02 17.04
CA TRP A 27 5.77 57.59 17.10
C TRP A 27 5.68 56.97 15.69
N SER A 28 5.15 57.71 14.71
CA SER A 28 5.14 57.34 13.28
C SER A 28 6.55 57.34 12.67
N LEU A 29 7.41 58.28 13.05
CA LEU A 29 8.81 58.32 12.60
C LEU A 29 9.63 57.21 13.26
N LYS A 30 9.41 56.93 14.54
CA LYS A 30 10.09 55.84 15.26
C LYS A 30 9.57 54.47 14.84
N SER A 31 8.29 54.35 14.46
CA SER A 31 7.74 53.13 13.86
C SER A 31 8.25 52.94 12.44
N GLN A 32 8.36 54.00 11.63
CA GLN A 32 8.99 53.94 10.30
C GLN A 32 10.49 53.64 10.36
N GLU A 33 11.25 54.17 11.33
CA GLU A 33 12.65 53.76 11.56
C GLU A 33 12.76 52.33 12.08
N SER A 34 11.81 51.85 12.91
CA SER A 34 11.77 50.44 13.31
C SER A 34 11.35 49.50 12.15
N LEU A 35 10.52 49.99 11.22
CA LEU A 35 10.10 49.27 10.01
C LEU A 35 11.19 49.28 8.91
N LEU A 36 11.96 50.36 8.79
CA LEU A 36 13.12 50.41 7.89
C LEU A 36 14.32 49.61 8.44
N ASN A 37 14.46 49.48 9.76
CA ASN A 37 15.50 48.63 10.36
C ASN A 37 15.06 47.17 10.56
N SER A 38 13.75 46.85 10.50
CA SER A 38 13.25 45.46 10.53
C SER A 38 13.14 44.81 9.15
N THR A 39 13.27 45.56 8.06
CA THR A 39 13.21 45.05 6.67
C THR A 39 14.51 44.39 6.19
N LYS A 40 15.42 44.02 7.10
CA LYS A 40 16.63 43.26 6.77
C LYS A 40 16.81 41.93 7.50
N ASN A 41 15.83 41.46 8.27
CA ASN A 41 15.84 40.09 8.79
C ASN A 41 14.41 39.65 9.08
N PHE A 42 13.76 39.01 8.11
CA PHE A 42 12.61 38.17 8.43
C PHE A 42 13.12 37.04 9.34
N PRO A 43 12.59 36.88 10.57
CA PRO A 43 12.88 35.69 11.33
C PRO A 43 12.32 34.51 10.53
N ASN A 44 13.16 33.52 10.22
CA ASN A 44 12.74 32.23 9.68
C ASN A 44 11.69 31.64 10.65
N LYS A 45 10.40 31.91 10.41
CA LYS A 45 9.31 31.19 11.04
C LYS A 45 9.51 29.76 10.57
N ASN A 46 9.86 28.84 11.48
CA ASN A 46 9.93 27.41 11.16
C ASN A 46 8.53 27.00 10.68
N LEU A 47 8.30 27.00 9.38
CA LEU A 47 7.04 26.60 8.77
C LEU A 47 6.75 25.16 9.20
N ASN A 48 5.53 24.90 9.64
CA ASN A 48 5.14 23.54 10.00
C ASN A 48 5.09 22.70 8.73
N GLN A 49 6.14 21.90 8.51
CA GLN A 49 6.28 21.12 7.28
C GLN A 49 5.20 20.04 7.14
N LYS A 50 4.61 19.57 8.26
CA LYS A 50 3.53 18.57 8.26
C LYS A 50 2.22 19.11 7.71
N PHE A 51 2.04 20.44 7.74
CA PHE A 51 0.86 21.13 7.23
C PHE A 51 1.19 22.10 6.10
N LEU A 52 2.32 21.92 5.42
CA LEU A 52 2.75 22.79 4.30
C LEU A 52 2.81 24.29 4.66
N GLY A 53 3.13 24.61 5.91
CA GLY A 53 3.19 25.98 6.42
C GLY A 53 1.85 26.57 6.86
N PHE A 54 0.74 25.82 6.76
CA PHE A 54 -0.55 26.17 7.37
C PHE A 54 -0.63 25.68 8.81
N ASP A 55 -1.68 26.08 9.55
CA ASP A 55 -1.90 25.57 10.91
C ASP A 55 -2.52 24.18 10.88
N HIS A 56 -3.30 23.87 9.83
CA HIS A 56 -4.03 22.61 9.72
C HIS A 56 -4.38 22.23 8.27
N ILE A 57 -4.64 20.94 8.04
CA ILE A 57 -5.15 20.41 6.76
C ILE A 57 -6.42 19.59 7.01
N TYR A 58 -7.54 20.03 6.43
CA TYR A 58 -8.80 19.29 6.40
C TYR A 58 -9.04 18.64 5.05
N VAL A 59 -9.43 17.37 5.06
CA VAL A 59 -9.84 16.60 3.87
C VAL A 59 -11.32 16.26 3.97
N ILE A 60 -12.12 16.79 3.04
CA ILE A 60 -13.53 16.46 2.88
C ILE A 60 -13.62 15.10 2.18
N ASN A 61 -14.09 14.08 2.89
CA ASN A 61 -14.13 12.70 2.39
C ASN A 61 -15.53 12.12 2.50
N ILE A 62 -16.02 11.51 1.41
CA ILE A 62 -17.26 10.73 1.43
C ILE A 62 -16.87 9.29 1.79
N SER A 63 -17.22 8.84 3.00
CA SER A 63 -16.91 7.51 3.55
C SER A 63 -17.46 6.29 2.77
N SER A 64 -18.05 6.49 1.58
CA SER A 64 -18.73 5.46 0.79
C SER A 64 -17.92 4.88 -0.37
N LEU A 65 -16.69 5.35 -0.63
CA LEU A 65 -15.82 4.85 -1.71
C LEU A 65 -14.59 4.09 -1.15
N PRO A 66 -14.57 2.75 -1.22
CA PRO A 66 -13.41 1.95 -0.82
C PRO A 66 -12.17 2.28 -1.67
N GLY A 67 -11.03 2.56 -1.04
CA GLY A 67 -9.72 2.74 -1.69
C GLY A 67 -9.25 4.19 -1.88
N THR A 68 -10.12 5.20 -1.77
CA THR A 68 -9.69 6.62 -1.84
C THR A 68 -8.92 7.03 -0.58
N TYR A 69 -9.41 6.62 0.60
CA TYR A 69 -8.77 6.88 1.89
C TYR A 69 -7.36 6.27 1.99
N GLU A 70 -7.16 5.06 1.48
CA GLU A 70 -5.85 4.38 1.50
C GLU A 70 -4.82 5.06 0.59
N LYS A 71 -5.28 5.58 -0.55
CA LYS A 71 -4.44 6.40 -1.45
C LYS A 71 -4.03 7.70 -0.77
N LEU A 72 -4.97 8.41 -0.16
CA LEU A 72 -4.68 9.62 0.61
C LEU A 72 -3.72 9.35 1.76
N LYS A 73 -3.89 8.25 2.50
CA LYS A 73 -2.96 7.84 3.56
C LYS A 73 -1.56 7.54 3.02
N SER A 74 -1.47 6.99 1.81
CA SER A 74 -0.19 6.73 1.14
C SER A 74 0.52 8.04 0.76
N VAL A 75 -0.23 9.03 0.27
CA VAL A 75 0.26 10.39 -0.02
C VAL A 75 0.70 11.10 1.26
N GLU A 76 -0.13 11.06 2.31
CA GLU A 76 0.16 11.61 3.64
C GLU A 76 1.50 11.10 4.17
N ASN A 77 1.70 9.77 4.12
CA ASN A 77 2.94 9.14 4.53
C ASN A 77 4.13 9.52 3.63
N LYS A 78 3.93 9.57 2.30
CA LYS A 78 5.00 9.86 1.34
C LYS A 78 5.55 11.27 1.48
N LEU A 79 4.66 12.23 1.72
CA LEU A 79 4.98 13.65 1.86
C LEU A 79 5.21 14.07 3.31
N SER A 80 5.05 13.15 4.27
CA SER A 80 5.15 13.42 5.71
C SER A 80 4.18 14.52 6.17
N LEU A 81 2.95 14.48 5.64
CA LEU A 81 1.86 15.39 6.00
C LEU A 81 0.98 14.79 7.09
N GLU A 82 0.11 15.60 7.67
CA GLU A 82 -0.94 15.14 8.60
C GLU A 82 -2.30 15.68 8.13
N PHE A 83 -3.25 14.78 7.92
CA PHE A 83 -4.60 15.12 7.44
C PHE A 83 -5.65 14.85 8.52
N GLU A 84 -6.59 15.77 8.69
CA GLU A 84 -7.81 15.53 9.47
C GLU A 84 -9.01 15.34 8.53
N ILE A 85 -9.71 14.22 8.68
CA ILE A 85 -10.87 13.90 7.86
C ILE A 85 -12.11 14.63 8.37
N CYS A 86 -12.71 15.45 7.51
CA CYS A 86 -14.05 15.99 7.67
C CYS A 86 -15.04 15.12 6.89
N PRO A 87 -16.01 14.45 7.55
CA PRO A 87 -17.05 13.71 6.84
C PRO A 87 -17.84 14.63 5.92
N ALA A 88 -17.85 14.34 4.62
CA ALA A 88 -18.65 15.09 3.67
C ALA A 88 -20.13 14.75 3.83
N VAL A 89 -20.99 15.72 3.55
CA VAL A 89 -22.44 15.48 3.43
C VAL A 89 -22.71 14.72 2.14
N SER A 90 -23.54 13.68 2.21
CA SER A 90 -23.95 12.91 1.04
C SER A 90 -25.09 13.61 0.31
N GLN A 91 -25.13 13.51 -1.02
CA GLN A 91 -26.29 13.96 -1.81
C GLN A 91 -27.59 13.20 -1.48
N PHE A 92 -27.50 12.09 -0.75
CA PHE A 92 -28.64 11.29 -0.28
C PHE A 92 -29.05 11.58 1.16
N ASP A 93 -28.33 12.47 1.86
CA ASP A 93 -28.63 12.88 3.24
C ASP A 93 -29.70 13.99 3.23
N ASN A 94 -30.96 13.59 3.04
CA ASN A 94 -32.07 14.54 2.94
C ASN A 94 -32.26 15.41 4.19
N GLU A 95 -31.85 14.93 5.37
CA GLU A 95 -31.95 15.70 6.61
C GLU A 95 -30.99 16.90 6.57
N ALA A 96 -29.70 16.64 6.32
CA ALA A 96 -28.69 17.70 6.20
C ALA A 96 -29.01 18.66 5.02
N LEU A 97 -29.56 18.14 3.92
CA LEU A 97 -29.92 18.94 2.76
C LEU A 97 -31.14 19.86 3.01
N ASN A 98 -32.06 19.47 3.88
CA ASN A 98 -33.27 20.24 4.21
C ASN A 98 -33.01 21.35 5.23
N GLU A 99 -31.99 21.22 6.08
CA GLU A 99 -31.53 22.31 6.96
C GLU A 99 -30.92 23.48 6.16
N PHE A 100 -30.50 23.22 4.92
CA PHE A 100 -29.91 24.21 4.05
C PHE A 100 -30.96 24.92 3.17
N ASN A 101 -31.28 26.16 3.52
CA ASN A 101 -32.32 27.03 2.93
C ASN A 101 -32.05 27.50 1.47
N GLN A 102 -31.45 26.68 0.61
CA GLN A 102 -31.21 27.01 -0.81
C GLN A 102 -31.96 26.06 -1.75
N ASN A 103 -33.21 26.36 -2.08
CA ASN A 103 -34.08 25.44 -2.84
C ASN A 103 -33.72 25.28 -4.34
N SER A 104 -32.82 26.09 -4.90
CA SER A 104 -32.49 26.09 -6.33
C SER A 104 -31.34 25.17 -6.74
N LEU A 105 -30.52 24.69 -5.79
CA LEU A 105 -29.37 23.84 -6.08
C LEU A 105 -29.73 22.35 -6.15
N GLN A 106 -29.04 21.60 -7.01
CA GLN A 106 -29.15 20.15 -7.06
C GLN A 106 -28.63 19.51 -5.76
N PRO A 107 -29.12 18.32 -5.35
CA PRO A 107 -28.68 17.66 -4.11
C PRO A 107 -27.16 17.50 -3.97
N SER A 108 -26.45 17.17 -5.06
CA SER A 108 -24.99 17.06 -5.07
C SER A 108 -24.28 18.40 -4.82
N GLN A 109 -24.79 19.49 -5.41
CA GLN A 109 -24.26 20.83 -5.23
C GLN A 109 -24.47 21.34 -3.81
N LYS A 110 -25.66 21.08 -3.24
CA LYS A 110 -25.96 21.39 -1.83
C LYS A 110 -25.04 20.61 -0.89
N ALA A 111 -24.88 19.32 -1.11
CA ALA A 111 -24.03 18.46 -0.31
C ALA A 111 -22.57 18.95 -0.31
N ASN A 112 -22.04 19.32 -1.49
CA ASN A 112 -20.72 19.92 -1.60
C ASN A 112 -20.62 21.25 -0.83
N TYR A 113 -21.58 22.14 -1.04
CA TYR A 113 -21.65 23.44 -0.37
C TYR A 113 -21.62 23.31 1.16
N ILE A 114 -22.48 22.45 1.72
CA ILE A 114 -22.57 22.22 3.18
C ILE A 114 -21.26 21.64 3.72
N SER A 115 -20.62 20.74 2.96
CA SER A 115 -19.36 20.10 3.38
C SER A 115 -18.25 21.14 3.56
N HIS A 116 -18.06 22.04 2.60
CA HIS A 116 -17.10 23.14 2.74
C HIS A 116 -17.51 24.16 3.80
N TYR A 117 -18.81 24.47 3.92
CA TYR A 117 -19.31 25.38 4.95
C TYR A 117 -18.99 24.89 6.37
N LYS A 118 -19.14 23.58 6.62
CA LYS A 118 -18.75 22.94 7.89
C LYS A 118 -17.26 23.09 8.20
N VAL A 119 -16.39 22.96 7.19
CA VAL A 119 -14.95 23.21 7.37
C VAL A 119 -14.67 24.66 7.79
N TYR A 120 -15.37 25.65 7.21
CA TYR A 120 -15.21 27.04 7.65
C TYR A 120 -15.67 27.26 9.10
N GLN A 121 -16.71 26.56 9.55
CA GLN A 121 -17.14 26.60 10.95
C GLN A 121 -16.05 26.04 11.87
N LEU A 122 -15.40 24.94 11.49
CA LEU A 122 -14.28 24.36 12.24
C LEU A 122 -13.09 25.32 12.32
N ILE A 123 -12.71 25.95 11.20
CA ILE A 123 -11.64 26.97 11.19
C ILE A 123 -11.97 28.10 12.19
N ALA A 124 -13.20 28.61 12.17
CA ALA A 124 -13.64 29.67 13.06
C ALA A 124 -13.69 29.23 14.54
N GLN A 125 -14.12 28.00 14.81
CA GLN A 125 -14.24 27.40 16.13
C GLN A 125 -12.87 27.16 16.77
N HIS A 126 -11.94 26.56 16.02
CA HIS A 126 -10.59 26.24 16.48
C HIS A 126 -9.63 27.44 16.42
N LYS A 127 -10.02 28.51 15.71
CA LYS A 127 -9.21 29.72 15.52
C LYS A 127 -7.87 29.46 14.84
N PHE A 128 -7.84 28.54 13.89
CA PHE A 128 -6.69 28.35 13.02
C PHE A 128 -6.47 29.61 12.18
N GLU A 129 -5.25 30.15 12.17
CA GLU A 129 -4.87 31.33 11.39
C GLU A 129 -4.98 31.04 9.88
N SER A 130 -4.64 29.81 9.49
CA SER A 130 -4.73 29.35 8.10
C SER A 130 -4.97 27.84 8.02
N THR A 131 -5.79 27.42 7.06
CA THR A 131 -6.14 26.00 6.90
C THR A 131 -6.23 25.63 5.43
N LEU A 132 -5.60 24.53 5.05
CA LEU A 132 -5.74 23.94 3.72
C LEU A 132 -6.98 23.03 3.69
N VAL A 133 -7.84 23.25 2.72
CA VAL A 133 -9.06 22.49 2.47
C VAL A 133 -8.88 21.67 1.20
N LEU A 134 -9.09 20.37 1.32
CA LEU A 134 -8.88 19.37 0.28
C LEU A 134 -10.15 18.54 0.06
N GLU A 135 -10.44 18.20 -1.18
CA GLU A 135 -11.35 17.09 -1.52
C GLU A 135 -10.56 15.75 -1.51
N ASP A 136 -11.24 14.61 -1.54
CA ASP A 136 -10.64 13.29 -1.38
C ASP A 136 -10.02 12.70 -2.66
N ASP A 137 -10.29 13.29 -3.83
CA ASP A 137 -9.87 12.82 -5.14
C ASP A 137 -8.69 13.61 -5.72
N ILE A 138 -7.59 13.73 -4.96
CA ILE A 138 -6.46 14.61 -5.31
C ILE A 138 -5.07 13.92 -5.36
N ASP A 139 -4.14 14.55 -6.08
CA ASP A 139 -2.71 14.25 -6.13
C ASP A 139 -1.88 15.53 -5.93
N PHE A 140 -0.62 15.38 -5.54
CA PHE A 140 0.28 16.46 -5.12
C PHE A 140 1.58 16.46 -5.93
N GLU A 141 2.20 17.62 -6.12
CA GLU A 141 3.62 17.69 -6.50
C GLU A 141 4.49 17.01 -5.43
N LEU A 142 5.41 16.16 -5.87
CA LEU A 142 6.29 15.40 -4.98
C LEU A 142 7.17 16.31 -4.11
N ASN A 143 7.54 17.48 -4.63
CA ASN A 143 8.32 18.49 -3.93
C ASN A 143 7.45 19.63 -3.34
N ILE A 144 6.15 19.39 -3.08
CA ILE A 144 5.22 20.43 -2.64
C ILE A 144 5.67 21.18 -1.39
N SER A 145 6.34 20.53 -0.41
CA SER A 145 6.83 21.22 0.80
C SER A 145 7.85 22.32 0.48
N SER A 146 8.71 22.10 -0.51
CA SER A 146 9.66 23.11 -0.99
C SER A 146 8.93 24.24 -1.70
N ILE A 147 7.99 23.90 -2.58
CA ILE A 147 7.20 24.88 -3.33
C ILE A 147 6.43 25.79 -2.37
N MET A 148 5.78 25.20 -1.36
CA MET A 148 5.00 25.96 -0.38
C MET A 148 5.88 26.85 0.52
N THR A 149 7.12 26.45 0.80
CA THR A 149 8.09 27.30 1.51
C THR A 149 8.33 28.60 0.75
N ASP A 150 8.51 28.54 -0.56
CA ASP A 150 8.72 29.71 -1.43
C ASP A 150 7.44 30.55 -1.56
N ILE A 151 6.28 29.89 -1.69
CA ILE A 151 4.99 30.57 -1.82
C ILE A 151 4.66 31.38 -0.55
N HIS A 152 4.88 30.82 0.64
CA HIS A 152 4.63 31.54 1.90
C HIS A 152 5.50 32.79 2.08
N GLN A 153 6.68 32.85 1.45
CA GLN A 153 7.54 34.06 1.48
C GLN A 153 6.99 35.20 0.61
N THR A 154 6.19 34.89 -0.41
CA THR A 154 5.68 35.85 -1.39
C THR A 154 4.18 36.14 -1.24
N LEU A 155 3.47 35.31 -0.47
CA LEU A 155 2.04 35.43 -0.23
C LEU A 155 1.73 36.74 0.54
N PRO A 156 0.90 37.64 0.00
CA PRO A 156 0.58 38.91 0.66
C PRO A 156 -0.13 38.70 1.99
N ALA A 157 0.22 39.45 3.03
CA ALA A 157 -0.28 39.26 4.39
C ALA A 157 -1.81 39.40 4.54
N ASP A 158 -2.48 40.03 3.58
CA ASP A 158 -3.94 40.24 3.54
C ASP A 158 -4.69 39.15 2.76
N TRP A 159 -4.03 38.02 2.44
CA TRP A 159 -4.65 36.92 1.73
C TRP A 159 -5.81 36.29 2.52
N GLU A 160 -6.89 35.95 1.82
CA GLU A 160 -8.07 35.30 2.38
C GLU A 160 -8.30 33.91 1.80
N ILE A 161 -8.01 33.73 0.51
CA ILE A 161 -8.04 32.43 -0.16
C ILE A 161 -6.80 32.24 -1.03
N LEU A 162 -6.12 31.10 -0.89
CA LEU A 162 -5.03 30.67 -1.76
C LEU A 162 -5.40 29.38 -2.49
N TYR A 163 -5.48 29.39 -3.82
CA TYR A 163 -5.72 28.18 -4.61
C TYR A 163 -4.42 27.45 -4.91
N LEU A 164 -4.37 26.16 -4.53
CA LEU A 164 -3.26 25.24 -4.81
C LEU A 164 -3.59 24.33 -6.00
N GLY A 165 -4.88 24.07 -6.22
CA GLY A 165 -5.44 23.40 -7.39
C GLY A 165 -6.64 24.16 -7.94
N HIS A 166 -6.79 24.21 -9.27
CA HIS A 166 -7.82 25.00 -9.95
C HIS A 166 -8.18 24.39 -11.31
N CYS A 167 -9.36 24.72 -11.85
CA CYS A 167 -9.89 24.14 -13.10
C CYS A 167 -9.87 25.10 -14.30
N SER A 168 -9.32 26.29 -14.13
CA SER A 168 -9.37 27.35 -15.14
C SER A 168 -8.05 27.60 -15.86
N ASP A 169 -8.06 27.53 -17.18
CA ASP A 169 -6.96 28.00 -18.04
C ASP A 169 -6.78 29.53 -17.98
N TRP A 170 -7.82 30.28 -17.58
CA TRP A 170 -7.82 31.74 -17.62
C TRP A 170 -6.92 32.41 -16.59
N GLU A 171 -6.47 31.67 -15.58
CA GLU A 171 -5.47 32.14 -14.61
C GLU A 171 -4.11 32.44 -15.28
N ARG A 172 -3.76 31.72 -16.37
CA ARG A 172 -2.49 31.87 -17.10
C ARG A 172 -2.37 33.15 -17.93
N ASN A 173 -3.48 33.84 -18.23
CA ASN A 173 -3.49 35.04 -19.07
C ASN A 173 -3.39 36.35 -18.26
N SER A 174 -2.93 36.29 -17.01
CA SER A 174 -2.82 37.47 -16.14
C SER A 174 -1.43 38.10 -16.23
N ASN A 175 -1.36 39.37 -16.65
CA ASN A 175 -0.15 40.20 -16.63
C ASN A 175 0.18 40.76 -15.23
N GLU A 176 -0.48 40.26 -14.17
CA GLU A 176 -0.34 40.75 -12.79
C GLU A 176 0.46 39.74 -11.96
N TYR A 177 1.76 39.71 -12.23
CA TYR A 177 2.75 38.87 -11.55
C TYR A 177 3.28 39.57 -10.29
N LEU A 178 3.39 38.84 -9.17
CA LEU A 178 3.68 39.43 -7.85
C LEU A 178 5.17 39.44 -7.43
N SER A 179 6.13 38.85 -8.17
CA SER A 179 7.54 38.83 -7.71
C SER A 179 8.65 38.84 -8.77
N ASP A 180 9.46 39.90 -8.80
CA ASP A 180 10.73 40.01 -9.55
C ASP A 180 11.89 39.16 -8.98
N TYR A 181 11.62 38.12 -8.18
CA TYR A 181 12.66 37.23 -7.64
C TYR A 181 13.09 36.21 -8.70
N ASN A 182 13.92 36.64 -9.63
CA ASN A 182 14.59 35.80 -10.63
C ASN A 182 15.79 35.08 -10.01
N ASP A 183 15.56 33.88 -9.46
CA ASP A 183 16.62 32.86 -9.37
C ASP A 183 16.60 31.91 -10.60
N GLY A 184 15.60 32.02 -11.49
CA GLY A 184 15.50 31.17 -12.67
C GLY A 184 15.29 29.67 -12.39
N LEU A 185 15.13 29.26 -11.12
CA LEU A 185 15.02 27.87 -10.68
C LEU A 185 13.59 27.45 -10.26
N SER A 186 12.76 28.37 -9.75
CA SER A 186 11.38 28.05 -9.33
C SER A 186 10.38 28.14 -10.49
N ASN A 187 9.78 27.00 -10.81
CA ASN A 187 8.82 26.83 -11.89
C ASN A 187 7.35 27.15 -11.51
N PHE A 188 7.09 27.52 -10.25
CA PHE A 188 5.75 27.77 -9.70
C PHE A 188 5.63 29.21 -9.22
N LYS A 189 4.57 29.89 -9.63
CA LYS A 189 4.41 31.34 -9.47
C LYS A 189 3.07 31.67 -8.85
N LEU A 190 3.05 32.73 -8.04
CA LEU A 190 1.84 33.23 -7.38
C LEU A 190 1.22 34.38 -8.19
N PHE A 191 -0.08 34.28 -8.44
CA PHE A 191 -0.86 35.28 -9.16
C PHE A 191 -2.07 35.72 -8.34
N LYS A 192 -2.56 36.94 -8.58
CA LYS A 192 -3.87 37.35 -8.06
C LYS A 192 -4.97 36.60 -8.80
N SER A 193 -5.83 35.91 -8.05
CA SER A 193 -6.88 35.06 -8.62
C SER A 193 -7.88 35.87 -9.43
N LYS A 194 -8.40 35.30 -10.52
CA LYS A 194 -9.51 35.89 -11.29
C LYS A 194 -10.74 35.00 -11.33
N ARG A 195 -10.54 33.75 -11.74
CA ARG A 195 -11.54 32.72 -12.03
C ARG A 195 -10.93 31.32 -11.84
N PRO A 196 -10.44 30.93 -10.66
CA PRO A 196 -9.77 29.64 -10.47
C PRO A 196 -10.67 28.43 -10.80
N TYR A 197 -11.96 28.47 -10.43
CA TYR A 197 -12.94 27.38 -10.55
C TYR A 197 -12.53 26.07 -9.84
N CYS A 198 -13.51 25.28 -9.41
CA CYS A 198 -13.38 24.10 -8.54
C CYS A 198 -12.92 24.40 -7.11
N THR A 199 -13.15 23.45 -6.21
CA THR A 199 -12.87 23.54 -4.75
C THR A 199 -11.98 22.41 -4.23
N HIS A 200 -11.39 21.60 -5.10
CA HIS A 200 -10.64 20.40 -4.72
C HIS A 200 -9.38 20.68 -3.88
N ALA A 201 -8.75 21.86 -4.00
CA ALA A 201 -7.57 22.20 -3.20
C ALA A 201 -7.34 23.72 -3.07
N TYR A 202 -7.65 24.28 -1.91
CA TYR A 202 -7.43 25.70 -1.60
C TYR A 202 -7.27 25.91 -0.09
N ALA A 203 -6.49 26.91 0.31
CA ALA A 203 -6.34 27.33 1.69
C ALA A 203 -7.18 28.58 1.98
N VAL A 204 -7.61 28.70 3.24
CA VAL A 204 -8.43 29.80 3.74
C VAL A 204 -7.80 30.36 5.01
N SER A 205 -7.68 31.69 5.10
CA SER A 205 -7.23 32.34 6.34
C SER A 205 -8.38 32.49 7.33
N TYR A 206 -8.09 32.71 8.61
CA TYR A 206 -9.12 32.92 9.64
C TYR A 206 -10.10 34.06 9.26
N ALA A 207 -9.57 35.17 8.74
CA ALA A 207 -10.36 36.30 8.27
C ALA A 207 -11.24 35.90 7.06
N GLY A 208 -10.67 35.14 6.12
CA GLY A 208 -11.38 34.56 4.99
C GLY A 208 -12.54 33.67 5.43
N ALA A 209 -12.30 32.75 6.38
CA ALA A 209 -13.32 31.84 6.90
C ALA A 209 -14.49 32.59 7.56
N LEU A 210 -14.21 33.61 8.38
CA LEU A 210 -15.26 34.45 8.97
C LEU A 210 -16.06 35.23 7.91
N LYS A 211 -15.40 35.71 6.86
CA LYS A 211 -16.06 36.40 5.75
C LYS A 211 -16.94 35.44 4.95
N LEU A 212 -16.45 34.25 4.65
CA LEU A 212 -17.17 33.18 3.96
C LEU A 212 -18.39 32.74 4.77
N LEU A 213 -18.26 32.48 6.07
CA LEU A 213 -19.41 32.13 6.93
C LEU A 213 -20.51 33.20 6.91
N ARG A 214 -20.14 34.50 6.93
CA ARG A 214 -21.13 35.59 6.88
C ARG A 214 -21.83 35.67 5.51
N LYS A 215 -21.10 35.43 4.43
CA LYS A 215 -21.60 35.61 3.05
C LYS A 215 -22.37 34.38 2.58
N LEU A 216 -21.86 33.20 2.84
CA LEU A 216 -22.43 31.92 2.42
C LEU A 216 -23.64 31.48 3.24
N ASN A 217 -23.91 32.13 4.39
CA ASN A 217 -25.14 31.97 5.17
C ASN A 217 -26.35 32.74 4.58
N THR A 218 -26.15 33.44 3.46
CA THR A 218 -27.24 34.08 2.71
C THR A 218 -27.75 33.17 1.59
N ILE A 219 -28.99 33.38 1.13
CA ILE A 219 -29.57 32.58 0.05
C ILE A 219 -28.86 32.95 -1.26
N THR A 220 -28.00 32.06 -1.77
CA THR A 220 -27.32 32.20 -3.06
C THR A 220 -27.82 31.11 -4.01
N PRO A 221 -28.05 31.40 -5.31
CA PRO A 221 -28.52 30.41 -6.26
C PRO A 221 -27.38 29.61 -6.91
N LEU A 222 -26.12 29.84 -6.52
CA LEU A 222 -24.93 29.34 -7.19
C LEU A 222 -24.24 28.23 -6.37
N PRO A 223 -23.70 27.19 -7.03
CA PRO A 223 -22.74 26.28 -6.42
C PRO A 223 -21.55 27.03 -5.80
N ILE A 224 -20.95 26.44 -4.77
CA ILE A 224 -19.94 27.11 -3.94
C ILE A 224 -18.74 27.62 -4.75
N ASP A 225 -18.25 26.86 -5.71
CA ASP A 225 -17.12 27.23 -6.56
C ASP A 225 -17.41 28.48 -7.43
N LEU A 226 -18.64 28.60 -7.96
CA LEU A 226 -19.10 29.78 -8.69
C LEU A 226 -19.27 30.98 -7.77
N GLU A 227 -19.77 30.76 -6.55
CA GLU A 227 -19.93 31.82 -5.54
C GLU A 227 -18.56 32.40 -5.15
N LEU A 228 -17.57 31.54 -4.88
CA LEU A 228 -16.20 31.96 -4.60
C LEU A 228 -15.61 32.78 -5.76
N VAL A 229 -15.79 32.32 -7.00
CA VAL A 229 -15.35 33.08 -8.18
C VAL A 229 -16.06 34.42 -8.30
N ASN A 230 -17.35 34.51 -7.96
CA ASN A 230 -18.08 35.77 -7.95
C ASN A 230 -17.50 36.75 -6.93
N MET A 231 -17.25 36.29 -5.70
CA MET A 231 -16.64 37.10 -4.64
C MET A 231 -15.22 37.58 -4.98
N ILE A 232 -14.45 36.75 -5.71
CA ILE A 232 -13.13 37.15 -6.22
C ILE A 232 -13.27 38.26 -7.27
N LYS A 233 -14.19 38.11 -8.23
CA LYS A 233 -14.43 39.13 -9.29
C LYS A 233 -14.93 40.47 -8.74
N THR A 234 -15.74 40.44 -7.69
CA THR A 234 -16.28 41.64 -7.04
C THR A 234 -15.29 42.27 -6.05
N ASN A 235 -14.07 41.72 -5.93
CA ASN A 235 -13.05 42.11 -4.94
C ASN A 235 -13.54 42.03 -3.49
N GLU A 236 -14.51 41.15 -3.22
CA GLU A 236 -14.98 40.90 -1.85
C GLU A 236 -14.02 40.01 -1.07
N ILE A 237 -13.27 39.15 -1.76
CA ILE A 237 -12.23 38.28 -1.19
C ILE A 237 -10.88 38.57 -1.84
N SER A 238 -9.85 38.76 -1.01
CA SER A 238 -8.45 38.80 -1.45
C SER A 238 -7.96 37.39 -1.74
N SER A 239 -7.85 37.03 -3.02
CA SER A 239 -7.48 35.68 -3.43
C SER A 239 -6.27 35.64 -4.35
N TYR A 240 -5.45 34.61 -4.14
CA TYR A 240 -4.26 34.30 -4.94
C TYR A 240 -4.30 32.85 -5.41
N THR A 241 -3.62 32.55 -6.53
CA THR A 241 -3.58 31.22 -7.16
C THR A 241 -2.15 30.87 -7.54
N ILE A 242 -1.73 29.63 -7.27
CA ILE A 242 -0.44 29.08 -7.68
C ILE A 242 -0.56 28.53 -9.11
N ILE A 243 0.37 28.92 -9.99
CA ILE A 243 0.42 28.47 -11.39
C ILE A 243 1.84 27.99 -11.73
N PRO A 244 2.01 26.78 -12.31
CA PRO A 244 0.97 25.76 -12.51
C PRO A 244 0.43 25.24 -11.16
N PRO A 245 -0.77 24.61 -11.13
CA PRO A 245 -1.31 24.06 -9.90
C PRO A 245 -0.36 23.00 -9.30
N VAL A 246 -0.25 22.98 -7.98
CA VAL A 246 0.62 22.06 -7.22
C VAL A 246 -0.13 20.87 -6.63
N ILE A 247 -1.47 20.94 -6.68
CA ILE A 247 -2.39 19.86 -6.33
C ILE A 247 -3.39 19.74 -7.48
N SER A 248 -3.70 18.51 -7.88
CA SER A 248 -4.60 18.25 -9.00
C SER A 248 -5.65 17.21 -8.68
N ARG A 249 -6.84 17.38 -9.26
CA ARG A 249 -7.95 16.44 -9.15
C ARG A 249 -7.74 15.19 -10.04
N LEU A 250 -8.07 14.02 -9.52
CA LEU A 250 -8.09 12.74 -10.21
C LEU A 250 -9.40 12.59 -10.99
N ARG A 251 -9.37 12.75 -12.33
CA ARG A 251 -10.55 12.50 -13.19
C ARG A 251 -10.55 11.09 -13.75
N PHE A 252 -11.58 10.32 -13.41
CA PHE A 252 -11.97 9.12 -14.15
C PHE A 252 -12.95 9.54 -15.27
N GLU A 253 -12.89 8.94 -16.46
CA GLU A 253 -13.57 9.34 -17.72
C GLU A 253 -15.11 9.53 -17.67
N LYS A 254 -15.76 9.39 -16.52
CA LYS A 254 -17.21 9.56 -16.32
C LYS A 254 -17.58 10.57 -15.22
N SER A 255 -16.85 11.66 -15.02
CA SER A 255 -17.38 12.73 -14.16
C SER A 255 -18.42 13.57 -14.91
N THR A 256 -19.61 13.71 -14.33
CA THR A 256 -20.75 14.47 -14.87
C THR A 256 -20.65 15.98 -14.59
N ASP A 257 -19.45 16.49 -14.29
CA ASP A 257 -19.23 17.90 -13.96
C ASP A 257 -19.35 18.78 -15.22
N LEU A 258 -20.55 19.33 -15.38
CA LEU A 258 -20.93 20.23 -16.47
C LEU A 258 -20.41 21.65 -16.19
N TYR A 259 -19.19 21.94 -16.64
CA TYR A 259 -18.71 23.32 -16.76
C TYR A 259 -18.68 23.75 -18.24
N PRO A 260 -19.13 24.98 -18.56
CA PRO A 260 -19.16 25.44 -19.95
C PRO A 260 -17.75 25.76 -20.45
N GLY A 261 -17.30 25.07 -21.51
CA GLY A 261 -16.24 25.61 -22.38
C GLY A 261 -15.03 24.75 -22.79
N LYS A 262 -14.90 23.44 -22.48
CA LYS A 262 -13.88 22.58 -23.15
C LYS A 262 -14.00 21.08 -22.84
N ASN A 263 -13.66 20.28 -23.86
CA ASN A 263 -13.35 18.85 -23.79
C ASN A 263 -12.19 18.59 -22.81
N THR A 264 -12.40 17.65 -21.89
CA THR A 264 -11.38 16.89 -21.13
C THR A 264 -10.09 17.66 -20.81
N LEU A 265 -10.10 18.43 -19.72
CA LEU A 265 -8.87 18.98 -19.14
C LEU A 265 -7.91 17.84 -18.81
N ASN A 266 -6.78 17.86 -19.53
CA ASN A 266 -5.78 16.81 -19.59
C ASN A 266 -5.11 16.54 -18.24
N LEU A 267 -4.79 15.25 -18.04
CA LEU A 267 -3.91 14.61 -17.08
C LEU A 267 -2.44 15.14 -17.04
N PHE A 268 -2.19 16.45 -17.23
CA PHE A 268 -0.83 17.02 -17.31
C PHE A 268 -0.57 18.20 -16.35
N SER A 269 -1.23 18.26 -15.19
CA SER A 269 -1.09 19.43 -14.31
C SER A 269 0.11 19.40 -13.37
N LEU A 270 0.52 18.21 -12.90
CA LEU A 270 1.68 18.06 -12.01
C LEU A 270 2.93 17.65 -12.80
N LYS A 271 4.05 18.33 -12.53
CA LYS A 271 5.37 18.02 -13.09
C LYS A 271 5.93 16.72 -12.49
N ASN A 272 5.78 16.52 -11.18
CA ASN A 272 6.25 15.35 -10.45
C ASN A 272 5.11 14.82 -9.57
N SER A 273 4.22 14.00 -10.11
CA SER A 273 3.11 13.40 -9.36
C SER A 273 3.59 12.54 -8.17
N THR A 274 3.02 12.78 -6.99
CA THR A 274 3.31 12.00 -5.78
C THR A 274 2.75 10.59 -5.91
N LEU A 275 1.52 10.45 -6.40
CA LEU A 275 0.91 9.15 -6.65
C LEU A 275 1.70 8.35 -7.70
N HIS A 276 2.20 8.99 -8.76
CA HIS A 276 3.12 8.35 -9.71
C HIS A 276 4.41 7.86 -9.03
N SER A 277 5.00 8.67 -8.16
CA SER A 277 6.19 8.28 -7.38
C SER A 277 5.94 7.11 -6.41
N LEU A 278 4.69 6.93 -5.99
CA LEU A 278 4.21 5.81 -5.19
C LEU A 278 3.87 4.59 -6.04
N GLY A 279 3.98 4.71 -7.36
CA GLY A 279 3.59 3.67 -8.30
C GLY A 279 2.07 3.59 -8.42
N PHE A 280 1.39 4.71 -8.61
CA PHE A 280 0.04 4.79 -9.17
C PHE A 280 0.15 5.58 -10.49
N ASN A 281 0.06 4.91 -11.65
CA ASN A 281 0.08 5.61 -12.96
C ASN A 281 -1.36 5.86 -13.41
N TYR A 282 -1.73 7.11 -13.74
CA TYR A 282 -3.08 7.46 -14.22
C TYR A 282 -3.14 7.61 -15.72
N ILE A 283 -3.02 6.50 -16.44
CA ILE A 283 -3.67 6.30 -17.73
C ILE A 283 -3.87 4.80 -17.80
N LEU A 284 -5.04 4.23 -17.48
CA LEU A 284 -5.35 2.92 -18.01
C LEU A 284 -6.84 2.77 -18.37
N ASN A 285 -7.01 2.30 -19.60
CA ASN A 285 -8.21 1.60 -20.03
C ASN A 285 -8.45 0.39 -19.12
N ASN A 286 -9.68 -0.11 -19.10
CA ASN A 286 -10.05 -1.32 -18.37
C ASN A 286 -9.33 -2.60 -18.86
N THR A 287 -8.35 -2.50 -19.75
CA THR A 287 -7.56 -3.60 -20.31
C THR A 287 -6.07 -3.52 -19.97
N LEU A 288 -5.67 -2.69 -18.99
CA LEU A 288 -4.28 -2.58 -18.49
C LEU A 288 -3.24 -2.24 -19.57
N GLY A 289 -3.64 -1.59 -20.65
CA GLY A 289 -2.77 -1.22 -21.77
C GLY A 289 -2.69 -2.26 -22.88
N PHE A 290 -3.28 -3.45 -22.69
CA PHE A 290 -3.46 -4.44 -23.75
C PHE A 290 -4.70 -4.12 -24.59
N SER A 291 -4.81 -4.71 -25.79
CA SER A 291 -6.04 -4.63 -26.58
C SER A 291 -7.17 -5.43 -25.93
N HIS A 292 -6.81 -6.52 -25.22
CA HIS A 292 -7.78 -7.44 -24.65
C HIS A 292 -7.24 -8.20 -23.43
N ILE A 293 -8.14 -8.68 -22.56
CA ILE A 293 -7.80 -9.58 -21.45
C ILE A 293 -8.68 -10.83 -21.55
N TYR A 294 -8.05 -12.01 -21.59
CA TYR A 294 -8.72 -13.31 -21.54
C TYR A 294 -8.54 -13.97 -20.18
N LEU A 295 -9.60 -14.59 -19.68
CA LEU A 295 -9.60 -15.52 -18.56
C LEU A 295 -9.97 -16.92 -19.05
N ILE A 296 -8.99 -17.83 -19.05
CA ILE A 296 -9.19 -19.24 -19.36
C ILE A 296 -9.72 -19.92 -18.09
N THR A 297 -10.95 -20.44 -18.16
CA THR A 297 -11.60 -21.11 -17.02
C THR A 297 -12.48 -22.28 -17.47
N LEU A 298 -12.48 -23.36 -16.70
CA LEU A 298 -13.38 -24.48 -16.93
C LEU A 298 -14.80 -24.11 -16.50
N LYS A 299 -15.81 -24.58 -17.24
CA LYS A 299 -17.23 -24.27 -16.97
C LYS A 299 -17.67 -24.66 -15.55
N ASN A 300 -17.08 -25.71 -14.97
CA ASN A 300 -17.39 -26.20 -13.63
C ASN A 300 -16.64 -25.47 -12.49
N ARG A 301 -15.61 -24.65 -12.78
CA ARG A 301 -14.82 -23.89 -11.80
C ARG A 301 -15.45 -22.55 -11.42
N VAL A 302 -16.74 -22.62 -11.07
CA VAL A 302 -17.54 -21.45 -10.66
C VAL A 302 -16.97 -20.79 -9.40
N ASP A 303 -16.31 -21.58 -8.54
CA ASP A 303 -15.61 -21.12 -7.33
C ASP A 303 -14.50 -20.12 -7.66
N ARG A 304 -13.64 -20.45 -8.62
CA ARG A 304 -12.52 -19.60 -9.07
C ARG A 304 -13.00 -18.42 -9.89
N ARG A 305 -13.88 -18.69 -10.85
CA ARG A 305 -14.49 -17.68 -11.72
C ARG A 305 -15.11 -16.54 -10.92
N LYS A 306 -15.89 -16.83 -9.88
CA LYS A 306 -16.50 -15.80 -9.02
C LYS A 306 -15.49 -14.87 -8.36
N LYS A 307 -14.32 -15.39 -7.96
CA LYS A 307 -13.25 -14.58 -7.35
C LYS A 307 -12.64 -13.64 -8.39
N ILE A 308 -12.31 -14.13 -9.58
CA ILE A 308 -11.76 -13.28 -10.65
C ILE A 308 -12.80 -12.26 -11.12
N GLU A 309 -14.06 -12.63 -11.29
CA GLU A 309 -15.13 -11.67 -11.64
C GLU A 309 -15.29 -10.58 -10.57
N PHE A 310 -15.17 -10.93 -9.29
CA PHE A 310 -15.16 -9.94 -8.20
C PHE A 310 -13.95 -9.00 -8.30
N LEU A 311 -12.75 -9.55 -8.50
CA LEU A 311 -11.54 -8.75 -8.64
C LEU A 311 -11.60 -7.83 -9.86
N ALA A 312 -12.04 -8.35 -11.01
CA ALA A 312 -12.24 -7.57 -12.23
C ALA A 312 -13.17 -6.39 -11.97
N LYS A 313 -14.29 -6.61 -11.26
CA LYS A 313 -15.19 -5.53 -10.88
C LYS A 313 -14.55 -4.50 -9.96
N LYS A 314 -13.77 -4.94 -8.96
CA LYS A 314 -13.12 -4.04 -7.99
C LYS A 314 -11.98 -3.22 -8.59
N LEU A 315 -11.21 -3.84 -9.48
CA LEU A 315 -10.09 -3.22 -10.18
C LEU A 315 -10.51 -2.57 -11.51
N ASN A 316 -11.81 -2.56 -11.82
CA ASN A 316 -12.38 -2.02 -13.07
C ASN A 316 -11.72 -2.61 -14.34
N LEU A 317 -11.50 -3.93 -14.36
CA LEU A 317 -10.94 -4.67 -15.47
C LEU A 317 -12.05 -5.25 -16.35
N ASN A 318 -11.88 -5.12 -17.66
CA ASN A 318 -12.68 -5.76 -18.68
C ASN A 318 -12.01 -7.07 -19.09
N ILE A 319 -12.49 -8.17 -18.50
CA ILE A 319 -11.95 -9.50 -18.70
C ILE A 319 -12.98 -10.34 -19.46
N GLU A 320 -12.60 -10.86 -20.62
CA GLU A 320 -13.40 -11.82 -21.37
C GLU A 320 -13.15 -13.24 -20.85
N ILE A 321 -14.23 -13.96 -20.60
CA ILE A 321 -14.15 -15.37 -20.21
C ILE A 321 -13.99 -16.22 -21.46
N PHE A 322 -12.86 -16.91 -21.56
CA PHE A 322 -12.57 -17.88 -22.58
C PHE A 322 -12.77 -19.30 -22.01
N PRO A 323 -13.69 -20.11 -22.56
CA PRO A 323 -13.97 -21.43 -22.02
C PRO A 323 -12.77 -22.36 -22.24
N ALA A 324 -12.24 -22.91 -21.15
CA ALA A 324 -11.17 -23.90 -21.20
C ALA A 324 -11.69 -25.26 -21.70
N ILE A 325 -10.85 -25.97 -22.43
CA ILE A 325 -11.08 -27.36 -22.85
C ILE A 325 -10.89 -28.26 -21.64
N THR A 326 -11.75 -29.26 -21.50
CA THR A 326 -11.63 -30.28 -20.45
C THR A 326 -10.80 -31.46 -20.95
N GLY A 327 -10.16 -32.20 -20.03
CA GLY A 327 -9.46 -33.44 -20.39
C GLY A 327 -10.38 -34.56 -20.91
N GLU A 328 -11.70 -34.36 -20.86
CA GLU A 328 -12.71 -35.31 -21.32
C GLU A 328 -13.13 -35.06 -22.78
N ASP A 329 -12.85 -33.86 -23.33
CA ASP A 329 -13.23 -33.45 -24.68
C ASP A 329 -12.27 -34.01 -25.74
N LYS A 330 -12.45 -35.30 -26.06
CA LYS A 330 -11.57 -36.02 -26.99
C LYS A 330 -11.46 -35.38 -28.37
N ASP A 331 -12.52 -34.74 -28.86
CA ASP A 331 -12.53 -34.11 -30.18
C ASP A 331 -11.59 -32.90 -30.16
N ALA A 332 -11.69 -32.04 -29.14
CA ALA A 332 -10.79 -30.91 -28.98
C ALA A 332 -9.33 -31.33 -28.73
N LEU A 333 -9.10 -32.43 -28.00
CA LEU A 333 -7.74 -32.95 -27.74
C LEU A 333 -7.03 -33.49 -28.99
N ASN A 334 -7.78 -33.84 -30.04
CA ASN A 334 -7.25 -34.37 -31.30
C ASN A 334 -7.21 -33.32 -32.42
N GLU A 335 -7.57 -32.06 -32.15
CA GLU A 335 -7.60 -30.98 -33.13
C GLU A 335 -6.20 -30.58 -33.62
N LEU A 336 -5.18 -30.77 -32.78
CA LEU A 336 -3.77 -30.51 -33.11
C LEU A 336 -3.02 -31.82 -33.29
N GLU A 337 -2.13 -31.86 -34.28
CA GLU A 337 -1.19 -32.97 -34.46
C GLU A 337 -0.31 -33.14 -33.22
N ARG A 338 0.03 -34.39 -32.89
CA ARG A 338 0.84 -34.74 -31.71
C ARG A 338 1.92 -35.72 -32.12
N VAL A 339 3.07 -35.63 -31.46
CA VAL A 339 4.08 -36.68 -31.53
C VAL A 339 3.57 -37.87 -30.69
N ASP A 340 3.76 -39.09 -31.17
CA ASP A 340 3.34 -40.30 -30.45
C ASP A 340 4.18 -40.52 -29.17
N ASP A 341 3.59 -41.16 -28.15
CA ASP A 341 4.26 -41.68 -26.93
C ASP A 341 4.88 -40.63 -25.97
N LEU A 342 4.19 -39.49 -25.76
CA LEU A 342 4.70 -38.37 -24.94
C LEU A 342 4.43 -38.47 -23.43
N GLY A 343 3.65 -39.44 -22.97
CA GLY A 343 3.25 -39.55 -21.56
C GLY A 343 2.41 -38.39 -21.01
N LEU A 344 1.95 -37.46 -21.87
CA LEU A 344 1.10 -36.33 -21.47
C LEU A 344 -0.30 -36.81 -21.07
N ILE A 345 -0.78 -36.35 -19.91
CA ILE A 345 -2.15 -36.65 -19.47
C ILE A 345 -3.17 -35.76 -20.21
N PRO A 346 -4.43 -36.20 -20.39
CA PRO A 346 -5.43 -35.45 -21.14
C PRO A 346 -5.64 -34.00 -20.69
N THR A 347 -5.52 -33.71 -19.38
CA THR A 347 -5.65 -32.36 -18.83
C THR A 347 -4.51 -31.42 -19.23
N GLN A 348 -3.29 -31.94 -19.44
CA GLN A 348 -2.16 -31.15 -19.96
C GLN A 348 -2.38 -30.79 -21.43
N ILE A 349 -2.85 -31.75 -22.24
CA ILE A 349 -3.21 -31.50 -23.64
C ILE A 349 -4.37 -30.49 -23.72
N ALA A 350 -5.37 -30.61 -22.84
CA ALA A 350 -6.49 -29.69 -22.77
C ALA A 350 -6.05 -28.24 -22.47
N CYS A 351 -5.14 -28.06 -21.50
CA CYS A 351 -4.53 -26.77 -21.21
C CYS A 351 -3.80 -26.23 -22.45
N TYR A 352 -2.97 -27.06 -23.09
CA TYR A 352 -2.23 -26.69 -24.31
C TYR A 352 -3.16 -26.17 -25.42
N VAL A 353 -4.19 -26.94 -25.77
CA VAL A 353 -5.14 -26.58 -26.83
C VAL A 353 -5.94 -25.34 -26.45
N SER A 354 -6.26 -25.14 -25.17
CA SER A 354 -6.99 -23.95 -24.69
C SER A 354 -6.22 -22.66 -24.98
N HIS A 355 -4.94 -22.61 -24.63
CA HIS A 355 -4.10 -21.44 -24.95
C HIS A 355 -3.86 -21.29 -26.45
N TYR A 356 -3.67 -22.39 -27.18
CA TYR A 356 -3.54 -22.34 -28.64
C TYR A 356 -4.75 -21.67 -29.30
N LYS A 357 -5.97 -21.99 -28.87
CA LYS A 357 -7.20 -21.34 -29.34
C LYS A 357 -7.28 -19.87 -28.96
N VAL A 358 -6.76 -19.47 -27.80
CA VAL A 358 -6.64 -18.05 -27.45
C VAL A 358 -5.70 -17.33 -28.42
N TYR A 359 -4.56 -17.92 -28.79
CA TYR A 359 -3.66 -17.30 -29.79
C TYR A 359 -4.33 -17.15 -31.15
N GLN A 360 -5.08 -18.16 -31.60
CA GLN A 360 -5.90 -18.04 -32.81
C GLN A 360 -6.94 -16.92 -32.69
N SER A 361 -7.57 -16.77 -31.53
CA SER A 361 -8.54 -15.71 -31.26
C SER A 361 -7.91 -14.32 -31.35
N ILE A 362 -6.70 -14.12 -30.80
CA ILE A 362 -5.93 -12.87 -30.91
C ILE A 362 -5.70 -12.49 -32.37
N ILE A 363 -5.33 -13.47 -33.20
CA ILE A 363 -5.10 -13.28 -34.64
C ILE A 363 -6.41 -12.93 -35.35
N ASN A 364 -7.46 -13.73 -35.14
CA ASN A 364 -8.73 -13.62 -35.84
C ASN A 364 -9.46 -12.29 -35.56
N HIS A 365 -9.39 -11.80 -34.32
CA HIS A 365 -9.98 -10.51 -33.94
C HIS A 365 -9.07 -9.33 -34.27
N GLY A 366 -7.82 -9.57 -34.66
CA GLY A 366 -6.86 -8.51 -34.89
C GLY A 366 -6.59 -7.71 -33.61
N TYR A 367 -6.36 -8.37 -32.48
CA TYR A 367 -5.87 -7.70 -31.26
C TYR A 367 -4.35 -7.47 -31.34
N GLU A 368 -3.86 -6.27 -30.99
CA GLU A 368 -2.41 -5.96 -31.03
C GLU A 368 -1.65 -6.74 -29.96
N SER A 369 -2.28 -6.94 -28.81
CA SER A 369 -1.77 -7.74 -27.71
C SER A 369 -2.91 -8.15 -26.79
N ALA A 370 -2.82 -9.33 -26.18
CA ALA A 370 -3.76 -9.74 -25.15
C ALA A 370 -3.04 -10.26 -23.91
N LEU A 371 -3.56 -9.90 -22.74
CA LEU A 371 -3.22 -10.53 -21.47
C LEU A 371 -4.04 -11.81 -21.31
N ILE A 372 -3.38 -12.92 -21.00
CA ILE A 372 -3.97 -14.23 -20.82
C ILE A 372 -3.80 -14.64 -19.36
N LEU A 373 -4.93 -14.94 -18.72
CA LEU A 373 -5.03 -15.31 -17.31
C LEU A 373 -5.64 -16.70 -17.17
N GLU A 374 -5.13 -17.51 -16.24
CA GLU A 374 -5.82 -18.71 -15.76
C GLU A 374 -6.70 -18.37 -14.54
N ASP A 375 -7.67 -19.23 -14.21
CA ASP A 375 -8.67 -18.94 -13.17
C ASP A 375 -8.17 -19.04 -11.72
N ASP A 376 -6.97 -19.56 -11.49
CA ASP A 376 -6.28 -19.55 -10.21
C ASP A 376 -5.24 -18.44 -10.08
N VAL A 377 -5.33 -17.37 -10.88
CA VAL A 377 -4.46 -16.20 -10.75
C VAL A 377 -4.86 -15.27 -9.59
N ASP A 378 -3.87 -14.69 -8.92
CA ASP A 378 -3.99 -13.51 -8.04
C ASP A 378 -3.09 -12.38 -8.57
N PHE A 379 -3.40 -11.13 -8.22
CA PHE A 379 -2.72 -9.93 -8.71
C PHE A 379 -2.14 -9.10 -7.58
N GLU A 380 -1.05 -8.40 -7.86
CA GLU A 380 -0.70 -7.22 -7.05
C GLU A 380 -1.86 -6.23 -7.04
N LEU A 381 -2.19 -5.69 -5.87
CA LEU A 381 -3.25 -4.68 -5.73
C LEU A 381 -2.95 -3.43 -6.59
N ASN A 382 -1.67 -3.14 -6.84
CA ASN A 382 -1.22 -2.05 -7.72
C ASN A 382 -0.81 -2.52 -9.14
N ILE A 383 -1.37 -3.63 -9.64
CA ILE A 383 -1.02 -4.25 -10.94
C ILE A 383 -1.02 -3.26 -12.11
N GLU A 384 -1.94 -2.30 -12.09
CA GLU A 384 -2.04 -1.20 -13.06
C GLU A 384 -0.71 -0.47 -13.27
N SER A 385 -0.10 -0.06 -12.16
CA SER A 385 1.16 0.66 -12.18
C SER A 385 2.34 -0.21 -12.57
N VAL A 386 2.32 -1.46 -12.09
CA VAL A 386 3.36 -2.44 -12.40
C VAL A 386 3.45 -2.63 -13.92
N ILE A 387 2.31 -2.86 -14.58
CA ILE A 387 2.24 -3.02 -16.03
C ILE A 387 2.56 -1.72 -16.77
N THR A 388 2.02 -0.58 -16.32
CA THR A 388 2.29 0.72 -16.97
C THR A 388 3.77 1.08 -16.95
N ASN A 389 4.47 0.79 -15.85
CA ASN A 389 5.91 1.01 -15.76
C ASN A 389 6.70 0.02 -16.61
N ALA A 390 6.27 -1.24 -16.69
CA ALA A 390 6.90 -2.22 -17.57
C ALA A 390 6.78 -1.80 -19.05
N PHE A 391 5.62 -1.31 -19.49
CA PHE A 391 5.41 -0.86 -20.88
C PHE A 391 6.33 0.27 -21.32
N LYS A 392 6.79 1.13 -20.40
CA LYS A 392 7.73 2.23 -20.73
C LYS A 392 9.08 1.72 -21.23
N VAL A 393 9.47 0.52 -20.84
CA VAL A 393 10.78 -0.08 -21.12
C VAL A 393 10.69 -1.39 -21.90
N LEU A 394 9.49 -1.95 -22.05
CA LEU A 394 9.25 -3.18 -22.81
C LEU A 394 9.61 -2.94 -24.29
N PRO A 395 10.56 -3.70 -24.86
CA PRO A 395 10.97 -3.51 -26.25
C PRO A 395 9.82 -3.77 -27.22
N SER A 396 9.65 -2.94 -28.25
CA SER A 396 8.50 -3.00 -29.17
C SER A 396 8.38 -4.31 -29.97
N ASN A 397 9.44 -5.13 -30.01
CA ASN A 397 9.49 -6.42 -30.72
C ASN A 397 9.21 -7.62 -29.80
N TRP A 398 8.62 -7.41 -28.63
CA TRP A 398 8.25 -8.47 -27.70
C TRP A 398 7.20 -9.42 -28.31
N ASP A 399 7.37 -10.72 -28.07
CA ASP A 399 6.40 -11.77 -28.42
C ASP A 399 5.60 -12.19 -27.19
N LEU A 400 6.30 -12.41 -26.07
CA LEU A 400 5.72 -12.77 -24.77
C LEU A 400 6.15 -11.79 -23.68
N PHE A 401 5.24 -11.49 -22.76
CA PHE A 401 5.51 -10.70 -21.57
C PHE A 401 4.89 -11.36 -20.33
N TYR A 402 5.72 -11.94 -19.48
CA TYR A 402 5.31 -12.65 -18.26
C TYR A 402 5.18 -11.71 -17.06
N LEU A 403 3.96 -11.70 -16.48
CA LEU A 403 3.64 -11.03 -15.22
C LEU A 403 3.62 -12.01 -14.05
N GLY A 404 3.36 -13.27 -14.36
CA GLY A 404 3.38 -14.42 -13.48
C GLY A 404 3.99 -15.63 -14.18
N TYR A 405 4.92 -16.30 -13.51
CA TYR A 405 5.61 -17.51 -13.97
C TYR A 405 6.12 -18.30 -12.77
N CYS A 406 6.55 -19.54 -13.03
CA CYS A 406 7.23 -20.41 -12.09
C CYS A 406 8.74 -20.50 -12.45
N GLY A 407 9.59 -20.58 -11.44
CA GLY A 407 11.04 -20.65 -11.53
C GLY A 407 11.74 -19.39 -10.99
N TYR A 408 12.91 -19.55 -10.37
CA TYR A 408 13.71 -18.44 -9.81
C TYR A 408 14.73 -17.85 -10.81
N GLN A 409 14.87 -18.46 -11.98
CA GLN A 409 15.97 -18.22 -12.92
C GLN A 409 15.91 -16.83 -13.58
N GLU A 410 14.72 -16.25 -13.70
CA GLU A 410 14.52 -14.95 -14.35
C GLU A 410 15.26 -13.80 -13.65
N GLN A 411 15.51 -13.91 -12.34
CA GLN A 411 16.27 -12.89 -11.58
C GLN A 411 17.75 -12.84 -11.98
N ASN A 412 18.25 -13.92 -12.59
CA ASN A 412 19.62 -14.02 -13.10
C ASN A 412 19.72 -13.63 -14.58
N GLY A 413 18.60 -13.25 -15.21
CA GLY A 413 18.54 -12.87 -16.62
C GLY A 413 19.16 -11.50 -16.92
N HIS A 414 19.19 -11.15 -18.21
CA HIS A 414 19.68 -9.84 -18.63
C HIS A 414 18.64 -8.75 -18.35
N PHE A 415 19.01 -7.80 -17.50
CA PHE A 415 18.22 -6.61 -17.21
C PHE A 415 18.01 -5.77 -18.48
N VAL A 416 16.79 -5.25 -18.68
CA VAL A 416 16.50 -4.39 -19.84
C VAL A 416 16.97 -2.96 -19.56
N ASP A 417 17.84 -2.43 -20.41
CA ASP A 417 18.44 -1.08 -20.29
C ASP A 417 17.38 0.04 -20.31
N GLY A 418 17.69 1.16 -19.63
CA GLY A 418 16.79 2.34 -19.54
C GLY A 418 15.83 2.33 -18.35
N GLN A 419 15.89 1.30 -17.50
CA GLN A 419 15.14 1.23 -16.26
C GLN A 419 15.80 1.98 -15.10
N ASN A 420 14.99 2.56 -14.21
CA ASN A 420 15.47 3.16 -12.98
C ASN A 420 15.88 2.05 -11.99
N ASN A 421 17.14 2.05 -11.51
CA ASN A 421 17.66 1.03 -10.60
C ASN A 421 16.88 0.92 -9.28
N SER A 422 16.14 1.97 -8.90
CA SER A 422 15.29 2.05 -7.71
C SER A 422 13.85 1.56 -7.93
N ALA A 423 13.47 1.10 -9.13
CA ALA A 423 12.13 0.59 -9.40
C ALA A 423 11.83 -0.69 -8.61
N ALA A 424 10.64 -0.76 -8.01
CA ALA A 424 10.21 -1.91 -7.21
C ALA A 424 9.99 -3.18 -8.05
N TYR A 425 9.59 -3.00 -9.32
CA TYR A 425 9.44 -4.05 -10.32
C TYR A 425 10.39 -3.75 -11.49
N LYS A 426 11.07 -4.79 -11.95
CA LYS A 426 12.13 -4.73 -12.95
C LYS A 426 11.82 -5.69 -14.09
N LEU A 427 12.06 -5.25 -15.32
CA LEU A 427 11.89 -6.06 -16.52
C LEU A 427 13.22 -6.73 -16.90
N TYR A 428 13.16 -8.03 -17.15
CA TYR A 428 14.29 -8.84 -17.61
C TYR A 428 13.94 -9.51 -18.93
N ARG A 429 14.94 -9.73 -19.78
CA ARG A 429 14.78 -10.69 -20.88
C ARG A 429 14.62 -12.08 -20.29
N SER A 430 13.59 -12.80 -20.71
CA SER A 430 13.28 -14.07 -20.09
C SER A 430 14.36 -15.11 -20.37
N THR A 431 14.61 -15.98 -19.40
CA THR A 431 15.53 -17.11 -19.53
C THR A 431 14.76 -18.41 -19.68
N TYR A 432 13.97 -18.78 -18.68
CA TYR A 432 13.19 -20.01 -18.65
C TYR A 432 11.92 -19.84 -17.78
N PRO A 433 10.92 -19.08 -18.24
CA PRO A 433 9.68 -18.87 -17.50
C PRO A 433 8.75 -20.09 -17.65
N TYR A 434 8.55 -20.85 -16.57
CA TYR A 434 7.54 -21.92 -16.52
C TYR A 434 6.16 -21.36 -16.13
N CYS A 435 5.11 -22.18 -16.24
CA CYS A 435 3.71 -21.80 -15.96
C CYS A 435 3.14 -20.70 -16.88
N THR A 436 1.81 -20.70 -17.02
CA THR A 436 1.08 -19.82 -17.95
C THR A 436 -0.09 -19.07 -17.28
N HIS A 437 -0.07 -18.95 -15.96
CA HIS A 437 -1.19 -18.39 -15.18
C HIS A 437 -1.42 -16.89 -15.39
N GLY A 438 -0.40 -16.14 -15.80
CA GLY A 438 -0.52 -14.69 -16.05
C GLY A 438 0.58 -14.15 -16.96
N TYR A 439 0.31 -14.06 -18.26
CA TYR A 439 1.26 -13.54 -19.25
C TYR A 439 0.52 -12.92 -20.43
N ALA A 440 1.20 -12.04 -21.18
CA ALA A 440 0.67 -11.42 -22.37
C ALA A 440 1.37 -11.90 -23.63
N VAL A 441 0.65 -11.85 -24.75
CA VAL A 441 1.12 -12.21 -26.08
C VAL A 441 0.84 -11.08 -27.05
N SER A 442 1.85 -10.67 -27.82
CA SER A 442 1.68 -9.70 -28.90
C SER A 442 1.08 -10.38 -30.14
N ARG A 443 0.48 -9.63 -31.06
CA ARG A 443 -0.05 -10.22 -32.29
C ARG A 443 1.03 -10.93 -33.10
N ALA A 444 2.25 -10.38 -33.11
CA ALA A 444 3.40 -11.00 -33.76
C ALA A 444 3.76 -12.33 -33.08
N GLY A 445 3.79 -12.34 -31.74
CA GLY A 445 3.99 -13.55 -30.94
C GLY A 445 2.93 -14.62 -31.22
N ALA A 446 1.64 -14.25 -31.24
CA ALA A 446 0.55 -15.18 -31.52
C ALA A 446 0.72 -15.87 -32.90
N HIS A 447 1.09 -15.11 -33.94
CA HIS A 447 1.37 -15.68 -35.26
C HIS A 447 2.55 -16.66 -35.29
N LYS A 448 3.59 -16.41 -34.49
CA LYS A 448 4.72 -17.35 -34.34
C LYS A 448 4.27 -18.61 -33.62
N LEU A 449 3.59 -18.45 -32.48
CA LEU A 449 3.15 -19.53 -31.62
C LEU A 449 2.21 -20.49 -32.35
N VAL A 450 1.20 -19.99 -33.07
CA VAL A 450 0.27 -20.86 -33.83
C VAL A 450 0.99 -21.74 -34.85
N LYS A 451 2.16 -21.31 -35.38
CA LYS A 451 2.97 -22.12 -36.30
C LYS A 451 3.92 -23.10 -35.60
N MET A 452 4.43 -22.73 -34.42
CA MET A 452 5.51 -23.42 -33.72
C MET A 452 5.04 -24.39 -32.61
N LEU A 453 3.77 -24.30 -32.25
CA LEU A 453 3.12 -25.13 -31.23
C LEU A 453 2.44 -26.39 -31.81
N THR A 454 2.66 -26.67 -33.10
CA THR A 454 2.20 -27.90 -33.76
C THR A 454 3.37 -28.58 -34.48
N PRO A 455 3.57 -29.90 -34.32
CA PRO A 455 2.80 -30.81 -33.46
C PRO A 455 3.09 -30.59 -31.96
N ILE A 456 2.16 -30.99 -31.09
CA ILE A 456 2.36 -31.02 -29.63
C ILE A 456 3.44 -32.05 -29.30
N SER A 457 4.47 -31.64 -28.57
CA SER A 457 5.61 -32.50 -28.19
C SER A 457 5.96 -32.48 -26.69
N THR A 458 5.36 -31.60 -25.90
CA THR A 458 5.52 -31.49 -24.43
C THR A 458 4.38 -30.62 -23.87
N THR A 459 4.36 -30.31 -22.57
CA THR A 459 3.42 -29.33 -21.98
C THR A 459 3.62 -27.94 -22.58
N LEU A 460 2.61 -27.09 -22.48
CA LEU A 460 2.64 -25.77 -23.10
C LEU A 460 3.78 -24.91 -22.58
N ASP A 461 3.92 -24.82 -21.26
CA ASP A 461 4.93 -24.03 -20.58
C ASP A 461 6.35 -24.50 -20.93
N ASP A 462 6.60 -25.81 -20.92
CA ASP A 462 7.89 -26.38 -21.38
C ASP A 462 8.18 -26.01 -22.83
N ARG A 463 7.17 -26.06 -23.70
CA ARG A 463 7.35 -25.72 -25.11
C ARG A 463 7.65 -24.23 -25.29
N LEU A 464 6.96 -23.34 -24.57
CA LEU A 464 7.24 -21.90 -24.62
C LEU A 464 8.65 -21.58 -24.10
N ALA A 465 9.07 -22.24 -23.02
CA ALA A 465 10.41 -22.06 -22.48
C ALA A 465 11.50 -22.58 -23.45
N GLN A 466 11.27 -23.70 -24.13
CA GLN A 466 12.17 -24.17 -25.20
C GLN A 466 12.31 -23.15 -26.33
N LEU A 467 11.19 -22.65 -26.86
CA LEU A 467 11.20 -21.63 -27.92
C LEU A 467 11.95 -20.36 -27.48
N ASN A 468 11.78 -19.94 -26.21
CA ASN A 468 12.54 -18.83 -25.66
C ASN A 468 14.05 -19.15 -25.60
N SER A 469 14.42 -20.34 -25.13
CA SER A 469 15.83 -20.76 -25.00
C SER A 469 16.55 -20.85 -26.35
N PHE A 470 15.82 -21.20 -27.42
CA PHE A 470 16.34 -21.23 -28.80
C PHE A 470 16.35 -19.86 -29.47
N GLY A 471 15.75 -18.84 -28.86
CA GLY A 471 15.67 -17.48 -29.42
C GLY A 471 14.62 -17.32 -30.51
N ASP A 472 13.68 -18.27 -30.64
CA ASP A 472 12.59 -18.22 -31.62
C ASP A 472 11.55 -17.13 -31.27
N ILE A 473 11.44 -16.80 -29.98
CA ILE A 473 10.56 -15.77 -29.43
C ILE A 473 11.32 -14.78 -28.55
N ASN A 474 10.90 -13.52 -28.60
CA ASN A 474 11.37 -12.46 -27.72
C ASN A 474 10.48 -12.41 -26.47
N SER A 475 10.91 -13.08 -25.40
CA SER A 475 10.18 -13.09 -24.14
C SER A 475 10.82 -12.16 -23.10
N TYR A 476 9.98 -11.51 -22.31
CA TYR A 476 10.38 -10.67 -21.17
C TYR A 476 9.55 -11.02 -19.93
N SER A 477 10.16 -10.88 -18.75
CA SER A 477 9.56 -11.24 -17.46
C SER A 477 9.73 -10.11 -16.44
N ILE A 478 8.72 -9.92 -15.59
CA ILE A 478 8.80 -8.95 -14.50
C ILE A 478 9.27 -9.59 -13.19
N VAL A 479 10.14 -8.88 -12.47
CA VAL A 479 10.71 -9.32 -11.18
C VAL A 479 10.60 -8.17 -10.16
N PRO A 480 9.99 -8.38 -8.96
CA PRO A 480 9.31 -9.60 -8.54
C PRO A 480 8.03 -9.84 -9.35
N LEU A 481 7.43 -11.02 -9.19
CA LEU A 481 6.19 -11.41 -9.86
C LEU A 481 5.06 -10.44 -9.51
N ALA A 482 4.25 -10.10 -10.50
CA ALA A 482 3.06 -9.26 -10.33
C ALA A 482 1.76 -10.09 -10.29
N MET A 483 1.85 -11.35 -10.70
CA MET A 483 0.77 -12.33 -10.68
C MET A 483 1.28 -13.69 -10.19
N ILE A 484 0.53 -14.33 -9.31
CA ILE A 484 0.85 -15.66 -8.77
C ILE A 484 -0.34 -16.60 -8.94
N GLN A 485 -0.10 -17.91 -8.81
CA GLN A 485 -1.18 -18.86 -8.65
C GLN A 485 -1.55 -18.95 -7.18
N TRP A 486 -2.82 -18.74 -6.84
CA TRP A 486 -3.33 -19.08 -5.52
C TRP A 486 -3.83 -20.52 -5.55
N ARG A 487 -3.27 -21.36 -4.68
CA ARG A 487 -3.67 -22.75 -4.50
C ARG A 487 -3.89 -23.01 -3.02
N SER A 488 -4.80 -23.92 -2.71
CA SER A 488 -4.99 -24.42 -1.35
C SER A 488 -5.33 -25.91 -1.38
N PRO A 489 -5.18 -26.63 -0.25
CA PRO A 489 -5.58 -28.05 -0.19
C PRO A 489 -7.04 -28.29 -0.60
N SER A 490 -7.92 -27.33 -0.31
CA SER A 490 -9.33 -27.31 -0.72
C SER A 490 -9.55 -26.84 -2.17
N ASN A 491 -8.51 -26.35 -2.85
CA ASN A 491 -8.53 -25.84 -4.22
C ASN A 491 -7.28 -26.29 -5.04
N PRO A 492 -7.16 -27.60 -5.35
CA PRO A 492 -6.01 -28.12 -6.10
C PRO A 492 -6.02 -27.70 -7.57
N SER A 493 -4.88 -27.87 -8.25
CA SER A 493 -4.75 -27.65 -9.69
C SER A 493 -5.72 -28.53 -10.48
N SER A 494 -6.39 -27.96 -11.49
CA SER A 494 -7.22 -28.71 -12.44
C SER A 494 -6.40 -29.44 -13.51
N VAL A 495 -5.13 -29.07 -13.69
CA VAL A 495 -4.24 -29.72 -14.67
C VAL A 495 -3.50 -30.89 -14.03
N TYR A 496 -2.99 -30.73 -12.81
CA TYR A 496 -2.23 -31.76 -12.10
C TYR A 496 -2.67 -31.86 -10.61
N PRO A 497 -3.79 -32.55 -10.32
CA PRO A 497 -4.30 -32.71 -8.96
C PRO A 497 -3.37 -33.60 -8.14
N GLY A 498 -2.79 -33.09 -7.05
CA GLY A 498 -1.89 -33.84 -6.15
C GLY A 498 -0.41 -33.50 -6.25
N GLY A 499 0.00 -32.59 -7.14
CA GLY A 499 1.35 -32.02 -7.10
C GLY A 499 1.55 -31.13 -5.88
N ALA A 500 2.64 -31.35 -5.13
CA ALA A 500 3.07 -30.39 -4.11
C ALA A 500 3.32 -29.01 -4.77
N THR A 501 2.95 -27.93 -4.09
CA THR A 501 3.33 -26.58 -4.49
C THR A 501 4.81 -26.40 -4.19
N TRP A 502 5.67 -26.72 -5.16
CA TRP A 502 7.13 -26.62 -5.01
C TRP A 502 7.64 -25.18 -4.89
N PHE A 503 6.79 -24.18 -5.16
CA PHE A 503 7.17 -22.78 -5.14
C PHE A 503 6.03 -21.91 -4.59
N TYR A 504 6.24 -21.35 -3.40
CA TYR A 504 5.37 -20.31 -2.89
C TYR A 504 5.88 -18.96 -3.42
N TYR A 505 5.31 -18.50 -4.51
CA TYR A 505 5.47 -17.12 -4.95
C TYR A 505 4.43 -16.27 -4.23
N TYR A 506 4.85 -15.15 -3.66
CA TYR A 506 3.94 -14.24 -2.98
C TYR A 506 3.97 -12.88 -3.63
N LEU A 507 2.80 -12.24 -3.59
CA LEU A 507 2.63 -10.85 -3.97
C LEU A 507 2.92 -9.98 -2.76
N LYS A 508 3.44 -8.78 -2.99
CA LYS A 508 3.64 -7.78 -1.95
C LYS A 508 2.29 -7.33 -1.36
N ASN A 509 1.28 -7.17 -2.21
CA ASN A 509 -0.09 -6.85 -1.81
C ASN A 509 -1.07 -7.73 -2.61
N SER A 510 -1.40 -8.91 -2.10
CA SER A 510 -2.40 -9.80 -2.73
C SER A 510 -3.77 -9.11 -2.83
N ALA A 511 -4.33 -9.04 -4.04
CA ALA A 511 -5.66 -8.50 -4.24
C ALA A 511 -6.75 -9.41 -3.64
N LEU A 512 -6.60 -10.74 -3.76
CA LEU A 512 -7.52 -11.68 -3.15
C LEU A 512 -7.52 -11.60 -1.62
N GLU A 513 -6.35 -11.44 -0.98
CA GLU A 513 -6.23 -11.27 0.47
C GLU A 513 -6.84 -9.94 0.90
N PHE A 514 -6.50 -8.85 0.22
CA PHE A 514 -7.01 -7.51 0.51
C PHE A 514 -8.54 -7.45 0.51
N TYR A 515 -9.20 -8.16 -0.40
CA TYR A 515 -10.65 -8.23 -0.47
C TYR A 515 -11.28 -9.40 0.33
N GLY A 516 -10.48 -10.14 1.10
CA GLY A 516 -10.95 -11.26 1.92
C GLY A 516 -11.52 -12.45 1.13
N LEU A 517 -11.11 -12.60 -0.14
CA LEU A 517 -11.55 -13.68 -1.04
C LEU A 517 -10.72 -14.96 -0.91
N ILE A 518 -9.52 -14.84 -0.35
CA ILE A 518 -8.74 -15.97 0.14
C ILE A 518 -8.41 -15.74 1.61
N LYS A 519 -8.58 -16.79 2.41
CA LYS A 519 -8.13 -16.85 3.81
C LYS A 519 -6.88 -17.73 3.96
N GLU A 520 -6.33 -18.21 2.84
CA GLU A 520 -5.56 -19.48 2.79
C GLU A 520 -4.12 -19.32 2.27
N SER A 521 -3.69 -18.17 1.73
CA SER A 521 -2.35 -18.01 1.13
C SER A 521 -1.26 -17.52 2.10
N ASN A 522 -1.64 -17.08 3.30
CA ASN A 522 -0.74 -16.44 4.27
C ASN A 522 -1.04 -16.87 5.72
N ASN A 523 -1.91 -17.88 5.89
CA ASN A 523 -2.34 -18.33 7.21
C ASN A 523 -1.24 -19.07 7.99
N THR A 524 -0.14 -19.44 7.34
CA THR A 524 1.01 -20.11 7.96
C THR A 524 2.32 -19.33 7.86
N LEU A 525 2.31 -18.06 7.42
CA LEU A 525 3.51 -17.21 7.31
C LEU A 525 4.65 -17.81 6.44
N GLY A 526 4.28 -18.64 5.47
CA GLY A 526 5.21 -19.32 4.56
C GLY A 526 5.86 -20.59 5.12
N PHE A 527 5.43 -21.05 6.30
CA PHE A 527 5.72 -22.40 6.78
C PHE A 527 4.64 -23.38 6.32
N ASP A 528 4.90 -24.68 6.33
CA ASP A 528 3.83 -25.65 6.03
C ASP A 528 2.84 -25.74 7.20
N HIS A 529 3.28 -25.35 8.39
CA HIS A 529 2.45 -25.40 9.59
C HIS A 529 2.85 -24.40 10.68
N ILE A 530 1.89 -24.04 11.54
CA ILE A 530 2.12 -23.28 12.76
C ILE A 530 1.57 -24.06 13.95
N TYR A 531 2.46 -24.49 14.84
CA TYR A 531 2.12 -25.08 16.13
C TYR A 531 2.09 -24.03 17.23
N VAL A 532 1.03 -24.03 18.04
CA VAL A 532 0.92 -23.20 19.24
C VAL A 532 0.86 -24.07 20.48
N ILE A 533 1.87 -23.98 21.33
CA ILE A 533 1.94 -24.71 22.60
C ILE A 533 1.06 -24.01 23.62
N ARG A 534 -0.03 -24.67 24.04
CA ARG A 534 -1.00 -24.11 24.98
C ARG A 534 -0.61 -24.38 26.43
N HIS A 535 -0.62 -23.32 27.22
CA HIS A 535 -0.65 -23.39 28.66
C HIS A 535 -2.06 -23.81 29.13
N PRO A 536 -2.21 -24.53 30.25
CA PRO A 536 -3.52 -24.93 30.79
C PRO A 536 -4.46 -23.76 31.17
N ASP A 537 -3.95 -22.53 31.21
CA ASP A 537 -4.69 -21.33 31.62
C ASP A 537 -5.58 -20.83 30.48
N GLN A 538 -6.90 -20.83 30.68
CA GLN A 538 -7.87 -20.45 29.66
C GLN A 538 -7.92 -18.95 29.36
N SER A 539 -7.34 -18.08 30.22
CA SER A 539 -7.35 -16.63 30.01
C SER A 539 -6.59 -16.19 28.75
N ARG A 540 -5.62 -16.99 28.29
CA ARG A 540 -4.75 -16.71 27.13
C ARG A 540 -5.40 -17.01 25.77
N LYS A 541 -6.45 -17.83 25.73
CA LYS A 541 -7.12 -18.27 24.49
C LYS A 541 -7.77 -17.12 23.71
N LYS A 542 -8.32 -16.14 24.42
CA LYS A 542 -9.03 -14.98 23.81
C LYS A 542 -8.10 -14.02 23.07
N GLN A 543 -6.81 -14.06 23.38
CA GLN A 543 -5.81 -13.20 22.76
C GLN A 543 -5.31 -13.80 21.45
N LEU A 544 -4.99 -15.09 21.45
CA LEU A 544 -4.61 -15.82 20.24
C LEU A 544 -5.72 -15.78 19.19
N SER A 545 -6.99 -15.89 19.61
CA SER A 545 -8.11 -15.74 18.68
C SER A 545 -8.12 -14.38 18.00
N ARG A 546 -7.74 -13.31 18.70
CA ARG A 546 -7.62 -11.97 18.10
C ARG A 546 -6.50 -11.90 17.08
N ILE A 547 -5.37 -12.58 17.32
CA ILE A 547 -4.28 -12.66 16.35
C ILE A 547 -4.73 -13.43 15.11
N THR A 548 -5.35 -14.61 15.28
CA THR A 548 -5.86 -15.39 14.15
C THR A 548 -6.97 -14.65 13.39
N ASP A 549 -7.81 -13.87 14.06
CA ASP A 549 -8.86 -13.07 13.41
C ASP A 549 -8.29 -11.85 12.66
N THR A 550 -7.25 -11.22 13.21
CA THR A 550 -6.64 -10.00 12.65
C THR A 550 -5.68 -10.31 11.50
N MET A 551 -4.93 -11.41 11.62
CA MET A 551 -3.89 -11.81 10.67
C MET A 551 -4.27 -13.03 9.84
N TYR A 552 -5.47 -13.58 10.05
CA TYR A 552 -6.00 -14.74 9.33
C TYR A 552 -5.10 -15.99 9.42
N LEU A 553 -4.40 -16.17 10.54
CA LEU A 553 -3.50 -17.31 10.76
C LEU A 553 -4.24 -18.58 11.17
N VAL A 554 -3.73 -19.74 10.73
CA VAL A 554 -4.22 -21.06 11.11
C VAL A 554 -3.20 -21.70 12.04
N PHE A 555 -3.65 -21.98 13.26
CA PHE A 555 -2.84 -22.54 14.34
C PHE A 555 -3.30 -23.94 14.69
N ASP A 556 -2.33 -24.85 14.80
CA ASP A 556 -2.52 -26.16 15.38
C ASP A 556 -2.08 -26.14 16.84
N TYR A 557 -3.07 -26.28 17.71
CA TYR A 557 -2.85 -26.18 19.14
C TYR A 557 -2.35 -27.51 19.71
N VAL A 558 -1.20 -27.47 20.38
CA VAL A 558 -0.60 -28.61 21.07
C VAL A 558 -0.66 -28.34 22.56
N ASP A 559 -1.36 -29.19 23.31
CA ASP A 559 -1.35 -29.11 24.77
C ASP A 559 -0.03 -29.69 25.32
N ILE A 560 0.50 -29.07 26.38
CA ILE A 560 1.67 -29.57 27.07
C ILE A 560 1.41 -31.01 27.55
N SER A 561 2.25 -31.95 27.12
CA SER A 561 2.08 -33.38 27.42
C SER A 561 2.08 -33.64 28.93
N GLN A 562 1.20 -34.53 29.38
CA GLN A 562 1.11 -35.00 30.77
C GLN A 562 1.34 -36.51 30.92
N ASP A 563 1.83 -37.19 29.87
CA ASP A 563 2.00 -38.65 29.88
C ASP A 563 3.29 -39.10 30.58
N GLU A 564 3.20 -39.33 31.90
CA GLU A 564 4.31 -39.81 32.74
C GLU A 564 4.93 -41.14 32.25
N ASN A 565 4.16 -41.98 31.54
CA ASN A 565 4.63 -43.28 31.05
C ASN A 565 5.46 -43.14 29.76
N GLU A 566 5.10 -42.24 28.85
CA GLU A 566 5.92 -41.94 27.65
C GLU A 566 7.24 -41.25 28.05
N ILE A 567 7.19 -40.31 29.01
CA ILE A 567 8.34 -39.57 29.55
C ILE A 567 9.38 -40.52 30.17
N SER A 568 8.93 -41.42 31.04
CA SER A 568 9.82 -42.29 31.82
C SER A 568 10.45 -43.42 31.00
N ASN A 569 9.74 -43.94 30.00
CA ASN A 569 10.22 -45.03 29.14
C ASN A 569 11.14 -44.55 28.01
N LYS A 570 10.87 -43.38 27.41
CA LYS A 570 11.57 -42.94 26.19
C LYS A 570 12.90 -42.26 26.45
N PHE A 571 12.96 -41.33 27.39
CA PHE A 571 14.14 -40.48 27.61
C PHE A 571 15.01 -40.90 28.80
N LYS A 572 14.65 -41.98 29.50
CA LYS A 572 15.31 -42.42 30.75
C LYS A 572 15.51 -41.28 31.76
N PHE A 573 14.54 -40.37 31.87
CA PHE A 573 14.58 -39.23 32.79
C PHE A 573 14.63 -39.62 34.28
N LYS A 574 14.52 -40.92 34.62
CA LYS A 574 14.73 -41.45 35.98
C LYS A 574 16.08 -41.08 36.60
N GLN A 575 17.08 -40.68 35.81
CA GLN A 575 18.37 -40.17 36.29
C GLN A 575 18.57 -38.65 36.10
N SER A 576 17.58 -37.94 35.52
CA SER A 576 17.64 -36.49 35.29
C SER A 576 17.20 -35.70 36.53
N LYS A 577 17.80 -34.53 36.76
CA LYS A 577 17.40 -33.58 37.83
C LYS A 577 16.32 -32.58 37.38
N LEU A 578 15.69 -32.80 36.23
CA LEU A 578 14.70 -31.88 35.67
C LEU A 578 13.40 -31.94 36.46
N GLU A 579 12.78 -30.78 36.65
CA GLU A 579 11.44 -30.66 37.20
C GLU A 579 10.40 -31.25 36.23
N GLU A 580 9.23 -31.62 36.73
CA GLU A 580 8.20 -32.26 35.91
C GLU A 580 7.70 -31.35 34.78
N SER A 581 7.55 -30.05 35.06
CA SER A 581 7.22 -29.02 34.07
C SER A 581 8.23 -28.98 32.91
N GLN A 582 9.52 -29.13 33.22
CA GLN A 582 10.60 -29.13 32.24
C GLN A 582 10.59 -30.38 31.36
N LYS A 583 10.28 -31.55 31.95
CA LYS A 583 10.13 -32.81 31.19
C LYS A 583 8.93 -32.74 30.24
N ASN A 584 7.82 -32.17 30.71
CA ASN A 584 6.60 -32.01 29.92
C ASN A 584 6.81 -31.07 28.72
N SER A 585 7.49 -29.93 28.93
CA SER A 585 7.90 -29.05 27.83
C SER A 585 8.80 -29.77 26.83
N TYR A 586 9.81 -30.50 27.32
CA TYR A 586 10.73 -31.26 26.47
C TYR A 586 10.01 -32.28 25.59
N LEU A 587 9.11 -33.10 26.16
CA LEU A 587 8.31 -34.07 25.41
C LEU A 587 7.38 -33.39 24.40
N THR A 588 6.80 -32.25 24.76
CA THR A 588 5.91 -31.49 23.86
C THR A 588 6.63 -31.04 22.59
N HIS A 589 7.81 -30.42 22.73
CA HIS A 589 8.63 -30.04 21.57
C HIS A 589 9.11 -31.24 20.76
N TYR A 590 9.54 -32.31 21.42
CA TYR A 590 9.93 -33.55 20.73
C TYR A 590 8.77 -34.12 19.89
N ASN A 591 7.56 -34.12 20.43
CA ASN A 591 6.37 -34.60 19.73
C ASN A 591 6.00 -33.73 18.53
N ILE A 592 6.18 -32.41 18.63
CA ILE A 592 6.04 -31.49 17.51
C ILE A 592 7.06 -31.82 16.41
N TYR A 593 8.34 -32.01 16.76
CA TYR A 593 9.36 -32.40 15.76
C TYR A 593 9.05 -33.73 15.09
N ARG A 594 8.55 -34.72 15.86
CA ARG A 594 8.08 -36.00 15.32
C ARG A 594 6.92 -35.79 14.35
N SER A 595 5.96 -34.95 14.71
CA SER A 595 4.83 -34.59 13.83
C SER A 595 5.28 -33.98 12.51
N ILE A 596 6.27 -33.08 12.52
CA ILE A 596 6.85 -32.49 11.30
C ILE A 596 7.39 -33.59 10.38
N VAL A 597 8.14 -34.55 10.94
CA VAL A 597 8.75 -35.63 10.16
C VAL A 597 7.72 -36.64 9.66
N ASP A 598 6.82 -37.10 10.53
CA ASP A 598 5.82 -38.12 10.22
C ASP A 598 4.82 -37.64 9.14
N ASN A 599 4.48 -36.35 9.14
CA ASN A 599 3.59 -35.76 8.13
C ASN A 599 4.32 -35.24 6.88
N GLY A 600 5.65 -35.26 6.86
CA GLY A 600 6.43 -34.77 5.71
C GLY A 600 6.36 -33.25 5.52
N PHE A 601 6.15 -32.47 6.59
CA PHE A 601 6.15 -31.01 6.52
C PHE A 601 7.58 -30.49 6.30
N GLY A 602 7.78 -29.71 5.25
CA GLY A 602 9.05 -29.07 4.89
C GLY A 602 9.54 -28.07 5.94
N SER A 603 8.63 -27.38 6.63
CA SER A 603 8.95 -26.56 7.81
C SER A 603 7.73 -26.25 8.67
N ALA A 604 7.94 -25.97 9.96
CA ALA A 604 6.89 -25.50 10.85
C ALA A 604 7.38 -24.39 11.79
N LEU A 605 6.51 -23.42 12.06
CA LEU A 605 6.66 -22.41 13.10
C LEU A 605 6.09 -22.94 14.42
N ILE A 606 6.80 -22.71 15.52
CA ILE A 606 6.42 -23.13 16.87
C ILE A 606 6.35 -21.89 17.75
N LEU A 607 5.20 -21.67 18.37
CA LEU A 607 4.89 -20.50 19.19
C LEU A 607 4.40 -20.91 20.59
N GLU A 608 4.73 -20.11 21.60
CA GLU A 608 4.01 -20.15 22.87
C GLU A 608 2.69 -19.36 22.82
N ASP A 609 1.73 -19.75 23.66
CA ASP A 609 0.35 -19.23 23.64
C ASP A 609 0.17 -17.77 24.10
N ASN A 610 1.21 -17.17 24.65
CA ASN A 610 1.27 -15.79 25.11
C ASN A 610 2.05 -14.89 24.13
N SER A 611 2.09 -15.24 22.84
CA SER A 611 2.77 -14.44 21.81
C SER A 611 1.96 -13.22 21.34
N ASP A 612 2.65 -12.13 21.01
CA ASP A 612 2.17 -11.04 20.15
C ASP A 612 3.03 -10.98 18.88
N LEU A 613 2.40 -10.62 17.76
CA LEU A 613 3.02 -10.59 16.43
C LEU A 613 3.06 -9.15 15.90
N GLU A 614 4.09 -8.81 15.13
CA GLU A 614 4.14 -7.57 14.35
C GLU A 614 3.05 -7.60 13.27
N LEU A 615 2.28 -6.53 13.08
CA LEU A 615 1.19 -6.48 12.09
C LEU A 615 1.65 -6.84 10.67
N ARG A 616 2.90 -6.50 10.34
CA ARG A 616 3.50 -6.76 9.03
C ARG A 616 4.21 -8.11 8.94
N THR A 617 4.05 -9.00 9.93
CA THR A 617 4.78 -10.29 10.01
C THR A 617 4.75 -11.06 8.70
N SER A 618 3.61 -11.11 8.01
CA SER A 618 3.51 -11.77 6.71
C SER A 618 4.42 -11.19 5.63
N SER A 619 4.39 -9.86 5.46
CA SER A 619 5.26 -9.16 4.51
C SER A 619 6.73 -9.29 4.90
N ILE A 620 7.03 -9.32 6.20
CA ILE A 620 8.39 -9.50 6.68
C ILE A 620 8.87 -10.92 6.38
N MET A 621 8.07 -11.93 6.73
CA MET A 621 8.39 -13.33 6.49
C MET A 621 8.55 -13.65 5.01
N PHE A 622 7.80 -12.98 4.12
CA PHE A 622 8.03 -13.06 2.68
C PHE A 622 9.45 -12.68 2.28
N ASP A 623 9.94 -11.53 2.76
CA ASP A 623 11.31 -11.09 2.48
C ASP A 623 12.34 -12.02 3.13
N ILE A 624 12.06 -12.54 4.33
CA ILE A 624 12.95 -13.45 5.05
C ILE A 624 13.10 -14.79 4.33
N HIS A 625 12.02 -15.43 3.88
CA HIS A 625 12.09 -16.71 3.15
C HIS A 625 12.95 -16.63 1.89
N ARG A 626 13.05 -15.46 1.25
CA ARG A 626 13.88 -15.25 0.05
C ARG A 626 15.38 -15.15 0.33
N ILE A 627 15.74 -14.67 1.52
CA ILE A 627 17.14 -14.46 1.91
C ILE A 627 17.65 -15.55 2.86
N LEU A 628 16.74 -16.36 3.43
CA LEU A 628 17.07 -17.45 4.33
C LEU A 628 17.89 -18.51 3.57
N PRO A 629 19.08 -18.88 4.07
CA PRO A 629 19.91 -19.89 3.40
C PRO A 629 19.19 -21.23 3.30
N ILE A 630 19.32 -21.90 2.16
CA ILE A 630 18.58 -23.14 1.86
C ILE A 630 18.88 -24.30 2.84
N ASP A 631 20.01 -24.22 3.56
CA ASP A 631 20.48 -25.21 4.54
C ASP A 631 20.06 -24.89 5.98
N TRP A 632 19.13 -23.94 6.18
CA TRP A 632 18.64 -23.58 7.51
C TRP A 632 17.93 -24.74 8.22
N GLU A 633 18.13 -24.84 9.52
CA GLU A 633 17.55 -25.89 10.37
C GLU A 633 16.66 -25.32 11.46
N ILE A 634 17.06 -24.19 12.02
CA ILE A 634 16.26 -23.43 12.99
C ILE A 634 16.30 -21.94 12.63
N LEU A 635 15.15 -21.27 12.69
CA LEU A 635 15.02 -19.83 12.55
C LEU A 635 14.34 -19.25 13.79
N PHE A 636 15.04 -18.42 14.57
CA PHE A 636 14.47 -17.69 15.70
C PHE A 636 13.81 -16.39 15.23
N LEU A 637 12.55 -16.18 15.65
CA LEU A 637 11.74 -14.99 15.33
C LEU A 637 11.48 -14.12 16.57
N ASP A 638 11.88 -14.61 17.75
CA ASP A 638 11.77 -13.95 19.05
C ASP A 638 13.03 -13.15 19.45
N HIS A 639 12.98 -12.53 20.63
CA HIS A 639 14.09 -11.76 21.19
C HIS A 639 14.94 -12.54 22.21
N CYS A 640 15.11 -13.85 22.01
CA CYS A 640 15.80 -14.69 22.99
C CYS A 640 17.29 -14.95 22.71
N ASP A 641 17.87 -14.44 21.62
CA ASP A 641 19.32 -14.58 21.37
C ASP A 641 20.15 -13.50 22.09
N ASN A 642 21.29 -13.89 22.66
CA ASN A 642 22.20 -12.99 23.36
C ASN A 642 23.05 -12.11 22.43
N THR A 643 22.62 -11.85 21.19
CA THR A 643 23.27 -10.89 20.33
C THR A 643 23.09 -9.52 20.96
N LYS A 644 23.95 -9.18 21.93
CA LYS A 644 24.15 -7.85 22.45
C LYS A 644 24.10 -6.90 21.27
N SER A 645 23.08 -6.05 21.26
CA SER A 645 23.22 -4.69 20.78
C SER A 645 24.23 -4.52 19.63
N LYS A 646 23.88 -4.96 18.42
CA LYS A 646 24.11 -4.09 17.25
C LYS A 646 22.98 -3.05 17.13
N SER A 647 22.43 -2.65 18.27
CA SER A 647 21.76 -1.37 18.44
C SER A 647 22.85 -0.29 18.37
N ASN A 648 23.16 0.14 17.16
CA ASN A 648 23.70 1.48 16.92
C ASN A 648 23.42 1.99 15.50
N GLU A 649 22.55 1.34 14.74
CA GLU A 649 22.04 1.90 13.49
C GLU A 649 20.51 1.88 13.54
N THR A 650 19.93 3.02 13.19
CA THR A 650 18.55 3.23 12.76
C THR A 650 18.25 2.34 11.55
N LEU A 651 18.21 1.02 11.74
CA LEU A 651 17.96 0.04 10.70
C LEU A 651 16.46 -0.01 10.41
N SER A 652 16.08 0.56 9.27
CA SER A 652 14.72 0.51 8.73
C SER A 652 14.33 -0.84 8.12
N SER A 653 15.23 -1.83 8.11
CA SER A 653 15.08 -3.12 7.41
C SER A 653 15.39 -4.34 8.29
N TYR A 654 14.57 -5.39 8.22
CA TYR A 654 14.78 -6.69 8.87
C TYR A 654 15.96 -7.46 8.25
N LYS A 655 16.76 -8.13 9.08
CA LYS A 655 17.94 -8.91 8.66
C LYS A 655 18.05 -10.23 9.41
N ILE A 656 18.62 -11.23 8.75
CA ILE A 656 18.97 -12.52 9.37
C ILE A 656 20.45 -12.56 9.77
N PHE A 657 20.72 -13.15 10.91
CA PHE A 657 22.07 -13.37 11.44
C PHE A 657 22.24 -14.84 11.81
N LYS A 658 23.47 -15.37 11.79
CA LYS A 658 23.70 -16.69 12.39
C LYS A 658 23.49 -16.60 13.89
N THR A 659 22.70 -17.51 14.45
CA THR A 659 22.44 -17.55 15.89
C THR A 659 23.71 -17.97 16.62
N GLU A 660 24.00 -17.30 17.74
CA GLU A 660 25.14 -17.67 18.60
C GLU A 660 24.71 -18.40 19.86
N LYS A 661 23.71 -17.88 20.58
CA LYS A 661 23.22 -18.48 21.81
C LYS A 661 21.76 -18.09 22.08
N PRO A 662 20.78 -18.91 21.65
CA PRO A 662 19.40 -18.71 22.06
C PRO A 662 19.25 -19.01 23.55
N HIS A 663 18.49 -18.18 24.26
CA HIS A 663 18.21 -18.32 25.70
C HIS A 663 16.80 -18.82 26.00
N CYS A 664 15.93 -18.92 25.00
CA CYS A 664 14.56 -19.42 25.16
C CYS A 664 14.03 -19.98 23.83
N LEU A 665 12.87 -20.65 23.86
CA LEU A 665 12.18 -21.25 22.73
C LEU A 665 10.76 -20.66 22.54
N PHE A 666 10.65 -19.34 22.58
CA PHE A 666 9.36 -18.67 22.61
C PHE A 666 8.67 -18.62 21.25
N ALA A 667 9.44 -18.27 20.21
CA ALA A 667 8.97 -18.32 18.83
C ALA A 667 10.11 -18.63 17.86
N TYR A 668 10.06 -19.81 17.25
CA TYR A 668 11.07 -20.28 16.32
C TYR A 668 10.47 -21.25 15.31
N ALA A 669 11.06 -21.31 14.13
CA ALA A 669 10.72 -22.28 13.11
C ALA A 669 11.79 -23.36 12.98
N VAL A 670 11.36 -24.54 12.55
CA VAL A 670 12.20 -25.72 12.34
C VAL A 670 11.94 -26.26 10.93
N SER A 671 13.00 -26.49 10.16
CA SER A 671 12.88 -27.15 8.85
C SER A 671 12.78 -28.66 9.01
N TYR A 672 12.34 -29.38 7.97
CA TYR A 672 12.27 -30.85 7.98
C TYR A 672 13.62 -31.48 8.37
N SER A 673 14.72 -31.01 7.77
CA SER A 673 16.08 -31.49 8.11
C SER A 673 16.46 -31.17 9.55
N GLY A 674 16.08 -29.99 10.04
CA GLY A 674 16.24 -29.61 11.45
C GLY A 674 15.48 -30.55 12.38
N ALA A 675 14.22 -30.86 12.09
CA ALA A 675 13.38 -31.76 12.88
C ALA A 675 13.96 -33.18 12.93
N VAL A 676 14.42 -33.73 11.80
CA VAL A 676 15.09 -35.04 11.76
C VAL A 676 16.34 -35.06 12.65
N LYS A 677 17.19 -34.03 12.55
CA LYS A 677 18.39 -33.93 13.39
C LYS A 677 18.04 -33.78 14.87
N LEU A 678 17.05 -32.95 15.20
CA LEU A 678 16.60 -32.76 16.57
C LEU A 678 16.09 -34.08 17.15
N LEU A 679 15.27 -34.85 16.44
CA LEU A 679 14.82 -36.17 16.90
C LEU A 679 16.00 -37.11 17.19
N GLU A 680 16.99 -37.16 16.31
CA GLU A 680 18.18 -38.01 16.49
C GLU A 680 19.03 -37.59 17.72
N LYS A 681 19.13 -36.28 18.00
CA LYS A 681 19.93 -35.79 19.13
C LYS A 681 19.16 -35.83 20.46
N LEU A 682 17.87 -35.51 20.43
CA LEU A 682 17.03 -35.39 21.63
C LEU A 682 16.53 -36.74 22.16
N ASP A 683 16.67 -37.83 21.39
CA ASP A 683 16.39 -39.21 21.84
C ASP A 683 17.40 -39.72 22.90
N LYS A 684 18.49 -38.96 23.13
CA LYS A 684 19.52 -39.33 24.11
C LYS A 684 19.19 -38.78 25.51
N PRO A 685 19.56 -39.48 26.60
CA PRO A 685 19.37 -38.98 27.96
C PRO A 685 20.06 -37.62 28.15
N THR A 686 19.32 -36.62 28.64
CA THR A 686 19.86 -35.30 28.98
C THR A 686 19.51 -34.89 30.41
N LYS A 687 20.32 -33.96 30.93
CA LYS A 687 20.11 -33.26 32.21
C LYS A 687 19.76 -31.78 32.00
N PHE A 688 19.70 -31.34 30.74
CA PHE A 688 19.44 -29.96 30.36
C PHE A 688 17.98 -29.80 29.95
N THR A 689 17.42 -28.62 30.19
CA THR A 689 16.13 -28.23 29.64
C THR A 689 16.24 -28.09 28.11
N ILE A 690 15.10 -28.15 27.41
CA ILE A 690 15.07 -28.23 25.95
C ILE A 690 15.74 -27.03 25.26
N ASP A 691 15.54 -25.82 25.79
CA ASP A 691 16.18 -24.58 25.39
C ASP A 691 17.71 -24.63 25.52
N ILE A 692 18.21 -25.13 26.66
CA ILE A 692 19.65 -25.30 26.89
C ILE A 692 20.22 -26.39 25.97
N GLU A 693 19.50 -27.47 25.72
CA GLU A 693 19.93 -28.54 24.81
C GLU A 693 20.06 -27.99 23.38
N LEU A 694 19.07 -27.24 22.89
CA LEU A 694 19.13 -26.59 21.57
C LEU A 694 20.29 -25.59 21.50
N ALA A 695 20.48 -24.76 22.52
CA ALA A 695 21.61 -23.84 22.59
C ALA A 695 22.96 -24.57 22.52
N ASN A 696 23.12 -25.69 23.23
CA ASN A 696 24.32 -26.52 23.19
C ASN A 696 24.55 -27.13 21.80
N LEU A 697 23.49 -27.58 21.11
CA LEU A 697 23.59 -28.11 19.75
C LEU A 697 24.01 -27.04 18.74
N ILE A 698 23.47 -25.83 18.86
CA ILE A 698 23.82 -24.67 18.03
C ILE A 698 25.28 -24.25 18.28
N GLN A 699 25.68 -24.08 19.54
CA GLN A 699 27.06 -23.70 19.90
C GLN A 699 28.09 -24.73 19.49
N SER A 700 27.75 -26.01 19.56
CA SER A 700 28.60 -27.10 19.07
C SER A 700 28.54 -27.29 17.55
N LYS A 701 27.88 -26.38 16.82
CA LYS A 701 27.72 -26.37 15.35
C LYS A 701 27.09 -27.66 14.80
N LYS A 702 26.26 -28.31 15.60
CA LYS A 702 25.49 -29.50 15.18
C LYS A 702 24.18 -29.13 14.50
N LEU A 703 23.73 -27.89 14.67
CA LEU A 703 22.57 -27.31 14.01
C LEU A 703 22.95 -26.00 13.30
N ILE A 704 22.37 -25.76 12.12
CA ILE A 704 22.51 -24.52 11.37
C ILE A 704 21.31 -23.63 11.71
N SER A 705 21.54 -22.59 12.51
CA SER A 705 20.46 -21.71 12.95
C SER A 705 20.70 -20.25 12.64
N TYR A 706 19.60 -19.55 12.38
CA TYR A 706 19.56 -18.12 12.11
C TYR A 706 18.59 -17.42 13.07
N THR A 707 18.84 -16.14 13.33
CA THR A 707 18.02 -15.27 14.17
C THR A 707 17.62 -14.04 13.36
N LEU A 708 16.34 -13.69 13.41
CA LEU A 708 15.81 -12.47 12.81
C LEU A 708 16.00 -11.26 13.73
N SER A 709 16.48 -10.14 13.20
CA SER A 709 16.58 -8.88 13.93
C SER A 709 16.11 -7.68 13.08
N PRO A 710 15.25 -6.79 13.61
CA PRO A 710 14.61 -6.87 14.93
C PRO A 710 13.59 -8.02 15.02
N PRO A 711 13.25 -8.49 16.24
CA PRO A 711 12.28 -9.59 16.43
C PRO A 711 10.89 -9.17 15.92
N ILE A 712 10.13 -10.14 15.42
CA ILE A 712 8.75 -9.91 14.92
C ILE A 712 7.69 -10.57 15.80
N ILE A 713 8.13 -11.41 16.74
CA ILE A 713 7.28 -12.04 17.75
C ILE A 713 7.87 -11.76 19.12
N VAL A 714 7.04 -11.36 20.07
CA VAL A 714 7.47 -11.11 21.46
C VAL A 714 6.46 -11.68 22.45
N PRO A 715 6.85 -11.92 23.71
CA PRO A 715 5.91 -12.19 24.78
C PRO A 715 4.94 -11.03 24.98
N TRP A 716 3.65 -11.34 24.99
CA TRP A 716 2.63 -10.38 25.33
C TRP A 716 2.65 -10.08 26.83
N ASN A 717 2.67 -8.79 27.17
CA ASN A 717 2.56 -8.30 28.54
C ASN A 717 1.35 -7.35 28.67
N PRO A 718 0.37 -7.65 29.53
CA PRO A 718 -0.78 -6.77 29.77
C PRO A 718 -0.45 -5.50 30.58
N ASP A 719 0.67 -5.48 31.31
CA ASP A 719 1.07 -4.33 32.14
C ASP A 719 1.94 -3.33 31.35
N GLU A 720 1.39 -2.16 31.06
CA GLU A 720 1.97 -1.09 30.21
C GLU A 720 3.28 -0.44 30.75
N ASN A 721 3.91 -0.99 31.78
CA ASN A 721 4.99 -0.32 32.55
C ASN A 721 6.40 -0.93 32.39
N VAL A 722 6.67 -1.74 31.36
CA VAL A 722 8.03 -2.27 31.10
C VAL A 722 8.61 -1.66 29.82
N SER A 723 9.89 -1.27 29.90
CA SER A 723 10.67 -0.50 28.92
C SER A 723 10.58 -0.96 27.45
N ASP A 724 10.77 0.00 26.53
CA ASP A 724 10.74 -0.07 25.05
C ASP A 724 11.59 -1.17 24.37
N ILE A 725 12.38 -1.94 25.11
CA ILE A 725 13.27 -2.97 24.54
C ILE A 725 12.50 -4.25 24.15
N ASN A 726 11.31 -4.47 24.73
CA ASN A 726 10.47 -5.65 24.48
C ASN A 726 9.16 -5.34 23.74
N SER A 727 8.99 -4.13 23.20
CA SER A 727 7.76 -3.72 22.51
C SER A 727 7.88 -3.88 21.00
N LEU A 728 6.88 -4.51 20.37
CA LEU A 728 6.76 -4.53 18.91
C LEU A 728 6.48 -3.12 18.39
N LYS A 729 7.07 -2.80 17.24
CA LYS A 729 6.84 -1.51 16.56
C LYS A 729 5.37 -1.33 16.21
N ASN A 730 4.72 -2.36 15.67
CA ASN A 730 3.28 -2.41 15.46
C ASN A 730 2.69 -3.72 16.01
N SER A 731 2.29 -3.70 17.28
CA SER A 731 1.62 -4.82 17.94
C SER A 731 0.26 -5.14 17.29
N THR A 732 0.05 -6.40 16.93
CA THR A 732 -1.22 -6.91 16.41
C THR A 732 -2.32 -6.83 17.45
N ILE A 733 -2.02 -7.19 18.70
CA ILE A 733 -3.03 -7.15 19.78
C ILE A 733 -3.48 -5.72 20.08
N LYS A 734 -2.55 -4.74 20.11
CA LYS A 734 -2.91 -3.33 20.30
C LYS A 734 -3.84 -2.84 19.19
N PHE A 735 -3.53 -3.20 17.94
CA PHE A 735 -4.38 -2.87 16.79
C PHE A 735 -5.76 -3.53 16.89
N ALA A 736 -5.83 -4.83 17.16
CA ALA A 736 -7.09 -5.55 17.34
C ALA A 736 -7.96 -4.92 18.43
N ASN A 737 -7.36 -4.59 19.59
CA ASN A 737 -8.08 -3.93 20.69
C ASN A 737 -8.63 -2.55 20.31
N SER A 738 -7.91 -1.80 19.46
CA SER A 738 -8.38 -0.51 18.96
C SER A 738 -9.61 -0.65 18.04
N MET A 739 -9.64 -1.68 17.20
CA MET A 739 -10.79 -2.00 16.33
C MET A 739 -12.03 -2.38 17.13
N TYR A 740 -11.89 -3.20 18.18
CA TYR A 740 -13.03 -3.63 19.01
C TYR A 740 -13.61 -2.53 19.91
N ARG A 741 -12.85 -1.48 20.26
CA ARG A 741 -13.35 -0.34 21.04
C ARG A 741 -14.22 0.63 20.23
N VAL A 742 -14.12 0.60 18.91
CA VAL A 742 -14.87 1.49 18.00
C VAL A 742 -16.22 0.87 17.57
N ALA A 743 -16.39 -0.44 17.77
CA ALA A 743 -17.60 -1.19 17.39
C ALA A 743 -18.57 -1.48 18.56
N GLY A 744 -18.35 -0.87 19.73
CA GLY A 744 -19.15 -1.06 20.96
C GLY A 744 -19.97 0.16 21.35
#